data_AF-A0A7S0X4E4-F1
#
_entry.id   AF-A0A7S0X4E4-F1
#
_cell.length_a   1.000
_cell.length_b   1.000
_cell.length_c   1.000
_cell.angle_alpha   90.00
_cell.angle_beta   90.00
_cell.angle_gamma   90.00
#
_symmetry.space_group_name_H-M   'P 1'
#
loop_
_entity.id
_entity.type
_entity.pdbx_description
1 polymer ?
#
loop_
_entity_poly.entity_id
_entity_poly.type
_entity_poly.pdbx_seq_one_letter_code
_entity_poly.pdbx_strand_id
1 'polypeptide(L)'
;GEAGSRAGAVSIAETTSGVVRANHLRRNRHLKRRLLACADHFNRSYKKGLAYMQEIKLLPEPLEANAVARFLKFTPLLDKEVVGEYLGDHKEFNISTLTAYCHIFDFSGVTLDRALRSFLDGFKLPGEAQKISRILEVFADRYYSGNPEAVADADSAYVLSYSIIMLNTDQHNPQVKRKMTLEQFVRNNRGTNGGNDWPRETLETIFAGIVNDEIKLTDDAAPTLTPSKWSDMMRSCGGGKGRMLASPTPQEAALYDADLFGIVWSPTIAAVSAVFDHTIDESVLKDALDGFLGIARIAGHHRMTDVMDHLVATLCKFAAPAHLQFGGNGGGGGSNGSGSPRPAVQFGSDDRARTAAVTVFTLANRYGDSLRAGWCNLLDLILRLHKLGLLSKKVTEGLSVDDRDGGTMRAIDGGKASTSATVQPEKIQKKVSSSSSLLRGFSQLLSLESDYYATADVPLTEADKEAEQRATRCIEACRVEEVFADSKFLEAQSLLHMVRALTWAAGPAGAAGAAGAAATENGDGGVISGASGTGSNGNSNSNSNSNGGGVGGVGAAEGGAVSAEDEDTALFCLDILVAVTLRNRDRIHLLLPQVYGYLRTIVQSAQVPTPLVERAIFEVLRIARALLPYKPELGEDLLDSLRLMFALQPAVADAFIERIARELCVLVRAAAGFIKGAKGWDTICKLLMASARHPDAAGHGFEALSLILAESSSEGDEGAARGGGGEGDSS
;
A
#
# COMPACT_ATOMS: atom_id res chain seq x y z
N GLY A 1 -43.57 0.18 26.87
CA GLY A 1 -42.60 1.28 27.03
C GLY A 1 -41.33 0.82 27.73
N GLU A 2 -41.43 0.40 29.00
CA GLU A 2 -40.24 0.20 29.86
C GLU A 2 -39.42 -1.07 29.58
N ALA A 3 -40.02 -2.15 29.06
CA ALA A 3 -39.28 -3.37 28.70
C ALA A 3 -38.33 -3.18 27.51
N GLY A 4 -38.68 -2.32 26.54
CA GLY A 4 -37.82 -1.99 25.39
C GLY A 4 -36.65 -1.07 25.75
N SER A 5 -36.84 -0.17 26.71
CA SER A 5 -35.79 0.74 27.19
C SER A 5 -34.72 0.00 28.01
N ARG A 6 -35.12 -0.98 28.83
CA ARG A 6 -34.19 -1.79 29.64
C ARG A 6 -33.38 -2.78 28.80
N ALA A 7 -33.96 -3.36 27.75
CA ALA A 7 -33.24 -4.21 26.79
C ALA A 7 -32.23 -3.42 25.95
N GLY A 8 -32.59 -2.19 25.53
CA GLY A 8 -31.67 -1.28 24.84
C GLY A 8 -30.49 -0.85 25.71
N ALA A 9 -30.72 -0.54 26.99
CA ALA A 9 -29.66 -0.16 27.92
C ALA A 9 -28.68 -1.31 28.24
N VAL A 10 -29.18 -2.55 28.37
CA VAL A 10 -28.34 -3.75 28.58
C VAL A 10 -27.53 -4.09 27.33
N SER A 11 -28.13 -4.02 26.15
CA SER A 11 -27.43 -4.20 24.86
C SER A 11 -26.30 -3.18 24.68
N ILE A 12 -26.52 -1.91 25.00
CA ILE A 12 -25.50 -0.86 24.88
C ILE A 12 -24.36 -1.08 25.90
N ALA A 13 -24.68 -1.49 27.13
CA ALA A 13 -23.68 -1.80 28.16
C ALA A 13 -22.82 -3.04 27.82
N GLU A 14 -23.42 -4.08 27.23
CA GLU A 14 -22.71 -5.26 26.76
C GLU A 14 -21.83 -4.95 25.54
N THR A 15 -22.34 -4.15 24.59
CA THR A 15 -21.60 -3.74 23.40
C THR A 15 -20.40 -2.85 23.76
N THR A 16 -20.56 -1.93 24.71
CA THR A 16 -19.45 -1.08 25.20
C THR A 16 -18.38 -1.90 25.94
N SER A 17 -18.78 -2.89 26.75
CA SER A 17 -17.87 -3.87 27.36
C SER A 17 -17.11 -4.71 26.31
N GLY A 18 -17.80 -5.14 25.25
CA GLY A 18 -17.22 -5.87 24.12
C GLY A 18 -16.19 -5.04 23.34
N VAL A 19 -16.48 -3.77 23.05
CA VAL A 19 -15.54 -2.86 22.37
C VAL A 19 -14.28 -2.61 23.20
N VAL A 20 -14.41 -2.42 24.52
CA VAL A 20 -13.26 -2.26 25.42
C VAL A 20 -12.41 -3.53 25.42
N ARG A 21 -13.03 -4.70 25.47
CA ARG A 21 -12.33 -6.00 25.39
C ARG A 21 -11.62 -6.17 24.05
N ALA A 22 -12.27 -5.85 22.94
CA ALA A 22 -11.68 -5.93 21.60
C ALA A 22 -10.46 -5.02 21.46
N ASN A 23 -10.54 -3.79 21.93
CA ASN A 23 -9.41 -2.85 21.93
C ASN A 23 -8.26 -3.33 22.81
N HIS A 24 -8.56 -3.90 23.98
CA HIS A 24 -7.54 -4.49 24.85
C HIS A 24 -6.86 -5.69 24.18
N LEU A 25 -7.61 -6.56 23.51
CA LEU A 25 -7.05 -7.69 22.76
C LEU A 25 -6.18 -7.25 21.58
N ARG A 26 -6.61 -6.23 20.83
CA ARG A 26 -5.80 -5.62 19.74
C ARG A 26 -4.48 -5.07 20.27
N ARG A 27 -4.52 -4.30 21.37
CA ARG A 27 -3.33 -3.78 22.04
C ARG A 27 -2.41 -4.91 22.50
N ASN A 28 -2.95 -5.95 23.11
CA ASN A 28 -2.18 -7.11 23.54
C ASN A 28 -1.56 -7.86 22.37
N ARG A 29 -2.28 -8.03 21.25
CA ARG A 29 -1.75 -8.65 20.03
C ARG A 29 -0.59 -7.82 19.46
N HIS A 30 -0.76 -6.51 19.38
CA HIS A 30 0.28 -5.60 18.91
C HIS A 30 1.50 -5.62 19.84
N LEU A 31 1.30 -5.56 21.16
CA LEU A 31 2.36 -5.65 22.16
C LEU A 31 3.10 -6.99 22.06
N LYS A 32 2.38 -8.12 21.93
CA LYS A 32 2.99 -9.44 21.75
C LYS A 32 3.86 -9.50 20.49
N ARG A 33 3.39 -8.99 19.34
CA ARG A 33 4.23 -8.94 18.12
C ARG A 33 5.49 -8.10 18.35
N ARG A 34 5.37 -6.96 19.01
CA ARG A 34 6.53 -6.11 19.35
C ARG A 34 7.50 -6.82 20.28
N LEU A 35 7.00 -7.49 21.33
CA LEU A 35 7.81 -8.27 22.26
C LEU A 35 8.56 -9.40 21.56
N LEU A 36 7.93 -10.08 20.60
CA LEU A 36 8.59 -11.12 19.79
C LEU A 36 9.72 -10.54 18.92
N ALA A 37 9.50 -9.40 18.28
CA ALA A 37 10.57 -8.71 17.54
C ALA A 37 11.71 -8.28 18.47
N CYS A 38 11.37 -7.76 19.66
CA CYS A 38 12.36 -7.39 20.68
C CYS A 38 13.17 -8.59 21.17
N ALA A 39 12.53 -9.75 21.34
CA ALA A 39 13.21 -11.00 21.68
C ALA A 39 14.20 -11.41 20.58
N ASP A 40 13.82 -11.34 19.30
CA ASP A 40 14.74 -11.63 18.19
C ASP A 40 15.97 -10.69 18.19
N HIS A 41 15.76 -9.37 18.37
CA HIS A 41 16.87 -8.42 18.48
C HIS A 41 17.76 -8.68 19.70
N PHE A 42 17.16 -9.02 20.85
CA PHE A 42 17.89 -9.34 22.08
C PHE A 42 18.73 -10.61 21.92
N ASN A 43 18.17 -11.66 21.32
CA ASN A 43 18.86 -12.93 21.08
C ASN A 43 20.06 -12.76 20.15
N ARG A 44 19.98 -11.87 19.16
CA ARG A 44 21.14 -11.53 18.30
C ARG A 44 22.20 -10.71 19.06
N SER A 45 21.77 -9.74 19.85
CA SER A 45 22.66 -8.93 20.70
C SER A 45 21.86 -8.17 21.76
N TYR A 46 22.06 -8.53 23.03
CA TYR A 46 21.34 -7.88 24.14
C TYR A 46 21.57 -6.35 24.20
N LYS A 47 22.74 -5.84 23.79
CA LYS A 47 23.03 -4.39 23.78
C LYS A 47 22.18 -3.66 22.74
N LYS A 48 22.15 -4.18 21.51
CA LYS A 48 21.34 -3.60 20.42
C LYS A 48 19.85 -3.81 20.67
N GLY A 49 19.47 -4.95 21.24
CA GLY A 49 18.10 -5.26 21.62
C GLY A 49 17.56 -4.27 22.67
N LEU A 50 18.32 -3.99 23.73
CA LEU A 50 17.90 -3.01 24.74
C LEU A 50 17.79 -1.59 24.19
N ALA A 51 18.73 -1.15 23.34
CA ALA A 51 18.65 0.15 22.67
C ALA A 51 17.40 0.25 21.77
N TYR A 52 17.15 -0.78 20.95
CA TYR A 52 15.95 -0.86 20.12
C TYR A 52 14.66 -0.81 20.96
N MET A 53 14.63 -1.47 22.11
CA MET A 53 13.48 -1.42 23.03
C MET A 53 13.21 -0.03 23.62
N GLN A 54 14.25 0.79 23.80
CA GLN A 54 14.11 2.19 24.22
C GLN A 54 13.60 3.06 23.06
N GLU A 55 14.11 2.88 21.84
CA GLU A 55 13.65 3.60 20.64
C GLU A 55 12.14 3.41 20.40
N ILE A 56 11.65 2.18 20.56
CA ILE A 56 10.22 1.87 20.42
C ILE A 56 9.39 2.27 21.66
N LYS A 57 10.01 2.85 22.70
CA LYS A 57 9.39 3.23 23.99
C LYS A 57 8.72 2.06 24.72
N LEU A 58 9.30 0.87 24.61
CA LEU A 58 8.86 -0.31 25.37
C LEU A 58 9.54 -0.33 26.76
N LEU A 59 10.80 0.09 26.81
CA LEU A 59 11.55 0.31 28.05
C LEU A 59 11.71 1.81 28.31
N PRO A 60 11.77 2.23 29.60
CA PRO A 60 11.98 3.63 29.95
C PRO A 60 13.39 4.13 29.58
N GLU A 61 13.52 5.45 29.49
CA GLU A 61 14.79 6.15 29.35
C GLU A 61 14.91 7.16 30.51
N PRO A 62 15.85 6.96 31.47
CA PRO A 62 16.92 5.96 31.51
C PRO A 62 16.44 4.52 31.78
N LEU A 63 17.29 3.53 31.43
CA LEU A 63 16.99 2.11 31.63
C LEU A 63 16.76 1.79 33.12
N GLU A 64 15.66 1.11 33.42
CA GLU A 64 15.35 0.62 34.76
C GLU A 64 15.56 -0.90 34.87
N ALA A 65 16.32 -1.33 35.88
CA ALA A 65 16.61 -2.75 36.15
C ALA A 65 15.33 -3.59 36.33
N ASN A 66 14.30 -3.05 36.99
CA ASN A 66 13.01 -3.72 37.18
C ASN A 66 12.26 -3.97 35.86
N ALA A 67 12.33 -3.03 34.91
CA ALA A 67 11.68 -3.16 33.62
C ALA A 67 12.37 -4.25 32.77
N VAL A 68 13.70 -4.28 32.77
CA VAL A 68 14.49 -5.31 32.07
C VAL A 68 14.26 -6.68 32.71
N ALA A 69 14.24 -6.78 34.04
CA ALA A 69 13.96 -8.03 34.74
C ALA A 69 12.59 -8.63 34.38
N ARG A 70 11.54 -7.80 34.32
CA ARG A 70 10.21 -8.24 33.85
C ARG A 70 10.23 -8.67 32.39
N PHE A 71 10.95 -7.95 31.54
CA PHE A 71 11.13 -8.35 30.14
C PHE A 71 11.77 -9.75 30.04
N LEU A 72 12.86 -10.01 30.76
CA LEU A 72 13.55 -11.30 30.74
C LEU A 72 12.68 -12.46 31.26
N LYS A 73 11.78 -12.20 32.23
CA LYS A 73 10.93 -13.25 32.81
C LYS A 73 9.69 -13.57 31.98
N PHE A 74 9.02 -12.54 31.45
CA PHE A 74 7.69 -12.70 30.85
C PHE A 74 7.69 -12.75 29.32
N THR A 75 8.79 -12.39 28.66
CA THR A 75 8.86 -12.39 27.20
C THR A 75 9.12 -13.80 26.68
N PRO A 76 8.23 -14.36 25.83
CA PRO A 76 8.45 -15.67 25.24
C PRO A 76 9.54 -15.62 24.16
N LEU A 77 10.14 -16.78 23.87
CA LEU A 77 11.16 -16.97 22.82
C LEU A 77 12.48 -16.20 23.02
N LEU A 78 12.77 -15.78 24.26
CA LEU A 78 14.12 -15.38 24.61
C LEU A 78 15.05 -16.60 24.65
N ASP A 79 16.22 -16.46 24.05
CA ASP A 79 17.27 -17.46 24.11
C ASP A 79 17.79 -17.54 25.55
N LYS A 80 17.55 -18.69 26.20
CA LYS A 80 17.91 -18.93 27.59
C LYS A 80 19.43 -18.81 27.83
N GLU A 81 20.26 -19.08 26.82
CA GLU A 81 21.71 -18.93 26.93
C GLU A 81 22.09 -17.45 26.99
N VAL A 82 21.52 -16.64 26.09
CA VAL A 82 21.77 -15.19 26.04
C VAL A 82 21.27 -14.49 27.31
N VAL A 83 20.12 -14.92 27.84
CA VAL A 83 19.60 -14.41 29.12
C VAL A 83 20.55 -14.75 30.27
N GLY A 84 21.06 -15.98 30.33
CA GLY A 84 22.01 -16.41 31.35
C GLY A 84 23.33 -15.63 31.29
N GLU A 85 23.87 -15.45 30.08
CA GLU A 85 25.08 -14.65 29.84
C GLU A 85 24.90 -13.18 30.25
N TYR A 86 23.72 -12.59 29.99
CA TYR A 86 23.40 -11.23 30.38
C TYR A 86 23.25 -11.09 31.91
N LEU A 87 22.55 -12.01 32.57
CA LEU A 87 22.35 -11.99 34.02
C LEU A 87 23.64 -12.28 34.79
N GLY A 88 24.55 -13.07 34.21
CA GLY A 88 25.84 -13.41 34.79
C GLY A 88 26.92 -12.33 34.63
N ASP A 89 26.70 -11.27 33.85
CA ASP A 89 27.70 -10.23 33.58
C ASP A 89 28.07 -9.45 34.87
N HIS A 90 29.29 -8.92 34.92
CA HIS A 90 29.90 -8.27 36.09
C HIS A 90 29.56 -6.78 36.22
N LYS A 91 28.87 -6.20 35.24
CA LYS A 91 28.49 -4.78 35.26
C LYS A 91 27.42 -4.53 36.33
N GLU A 92 27.52 -3.38 37.00
CA GLU A 92 26.60 -2.99 38.09
C GLU A 92 25.12 -3.01 37.66
N PHE A 93 24.81 -2.58 36.44
CA PHE A 93 23.45 -2.60 35.91
C PHE A 93 22.92 -4.03 35.71
N ASN A 94 23.76 -4.96 35.26
CA ASN A 94 23.41 -6.36 35.08
C ASN A 94 23.16 -7.04 36.44
N ILE A 95 24.01 -6.78 37.44
CA ILE A 95 23.81 -7.25 38.82
C ILE A 95 22.51 -6.71 39.41
N SER A 96 22.23 -5.41 39.21
CA SER A 96 20.97 -4.80 39.64
C SER A 96 19.76 -5.44 38.96
N THR A 97 19.88 -5.76 37.67
CA THR A 97 18.83 -6.45 36.90
C THR A 97 18.64 -7.89 37.37
N LEU A 98 19.71 -8.62 37.69
CA LEU A 98 19.64 -9.96 38.28
C LEU A 98 18.96 -9.95 39.65
N THR A 99 19.27 -8.96 40.49
CA THR A 99 18.63 -8.76 41.79
C THR A 99 17.13 -8.51 41.62
N ALA A 100 16.76 -7.58 40.73
CA ALA A 100 15.37 -7.33 40.37
C ALA A 100 14.67 -8.57 39.78
N TYR A 101 15.36 -9.36 38.96
CA TYR A 101 14.85 -10.61 38.40
C TYR A 101 14.55 -11.64 39.49
N CYS A 102 15.44 -11.81 40.46
CA CYS A 102 15.25 -12.71 41.59
C CYS A 102 14.08 -12.28 42.50
N HIS A 103 13.89 -10.97 42.69
CA HIS A 103 12.75 -10.43 43.47
C HIS A 103 11.38 -10.69 42.84
N ILE A 104 11.28 -11.03 41.55
CA ILE A 104 10.02 -11.42 40.91
C ILE A 104 9.50 -12.75 41.49
N PHE A 105 10.39 -13.59 42.03
CA PHE A 105 10.04 -14.88 42.61
C PHE A 105 9.66 -14.75 44.09
N ASP A 106 8.66 -15.55 44.47
CA ASP A 106 8.27 -15.77 45.86
C ASP A 106 8.73 -17.19 46.27
N PHE A 107 9.72 -17.23 47.16
CA PHE A 107 10.31 -18.48 47.65
C PHE A 107 9.79 -18.87 49.05
N SER A 108 8.84 -18.12 49.61
CA SER A 108 8.36 -18.37 50.97
C SER A 108 7.73 -19.77 51.11
N GLY A 109 8.23 -20.55 52.07
CA GLY A 109 7.77 -21.92 52.34
C GLY A 109 8.13 -22.95 51.26
N VAL A 110 9.05 -22.61 50.34
CA VAL A 110 9.52 -23.51 49.27
C VAL A 110 10.90 -24.08 49.64
N THR A 111 11.12 -25.38 49.40
CA THR A 111 12.44 -26.01 49.61
C THR A 111 13.48 -25.48 48.63
N LEU A 112 14.76 -25.46 49.03
CA LEU A 112 15.84 -24.84 48.26
C LEU A 112 15.96 -25.42 46.83
N ASP A 113 15.83 -26.73 46.67
CA ASP A 113 15.89 -27.40 45.36
C ASP A 113 14.74 -26.97 44.42
N ARG A 114 13.53 -26.82 44.95
CA ARG A 114 12.35 -26.38 44.17
C ARG A 114 12.44 -24.90 43.82
N ALA A 115 12.90 -24.07 44.75
CA ALA A 115 13.16 -22.66 44.50
C ALA A 115 14.23 -22.49 43.41
N LEU A 116 15.32 -23.26 43.50
CA LEU A 116 16.41 -23.23 42.52
C LEU A 116 15.94 -23.70 41.14
N ARG A 117 15.14 -24.77 41.06
CA ARG A 117 14.51 -25.20 39.79
C ARG A 117 13.65 -24.11 39.16
N SER A 118 12.79 -23.47 39.96
CA SER A 118 11.92 -22.40 39.47
C SER A 118 12.71 -21.19 38.97
N PHE A 119 13.81 -20.87 39.65
CA PHE A 119 14.70 -19.77 39.28
C PHE A 119 15.46 -20.07 37.98
N LEU A 120 16.03 -21.27 37.84
CA LEU A 120 16.80 -21.69 36.68
C LEU A 120 15.94 -22.05 35.45
N ASP A 121 14.62 -22.21 35.58
CA ASP A 121 13.74 -22.45 34.42
C ASP A 121 13.78 -21.31 33.39
N GLY A 122 14.08 -20.08 33.85
CA GLY A 122 14.09 -18.89 33.00
C GLY A 122 15.33 -18.67 32.14
N PHE A 123 16.45 -19.35 32.43
CA PHE A 123 17.72 -19.13 31.71
C PHE A 123 18.69 -20.30 31.91
N LYS A 124 19.68 -20.43 31.02
CA LYS A 124 20.73 -21.44 31.15
C LYS A 124 21.89 -20.89 31.96
N LEU A 125 22.41 -21.67 32.90
CA LEU A 125 23.60 -21.27 33.66
C LEU A 125 24.81 -21.09 32.72
N PRO A 126 25.54 -19.96 32.82
CA PRO A 126 26.80 -19.76 32.10
C PRO A 126 27.84 -20.82 32.47
N GLY A 127 28.77 -21.13 31.57
CA GLY A 127 29.87 -22.08 31.85
C GLY A 127 31.00 -21.52 32.72
N GLU A 128 31.10 -20.19 32.84
CA GLU A 128 32.16 -19.53 33.61
C GLU A 128 31.84 -19.52 35.12
N ALA A 129 32.71 -20.10 35.94
CA ALA A 129 32.51 -20.23 37.39
C ALA A 129 32.18 -18.90 38.09
N GLN A 130 32.81 -17.80 37.66
CA GLN A 130 32.58 -16.46 38.22
C GLN A 130 31.16 -15.93 37.93
N LYS A 131 30.57 -16.28 36.79
CA LYS A 131 29.20 -15.90 36.43
C LYS A 131 28.18 -16.73 37.23
N ILE A 132 28.45 -18.02 37.41
CA ILE A 132 27.63 -18.92 38.24
C ILE A 132 27.61 -18.41 39.69
N SER A 133 28.79 -18.09 40.26
CA SER A 133 28.92 -17.57 41.64
C SER A 133 27.98 -16.39 41.88
N ARG A 134 28.06 -15.36 41.02
CA ARG A 134 27.24 -14.14 41.10
C ARG A 134 25.73 -14.42 41.05
N ILE A 135 25.30 -15.32 40.17
CA ILE A 135 23.88 -15.69 40.04
C ILE A 135 23.39 -16.37 41.32
N LEU A 136 24.18 -17.28 41.87
CA LEU A 136 23.81 -18.04 43.06
C LEU A 136 23.88 -17.20 44.34
N GLU A 137 24.80 -16.25 44.45
CA GLU A 137 24.88 -15.32 45.58
C GLU A 137 23.57 -14.51 45.72
N VAL A 138 23.09 -13.93 44.61
CA VAL A 138 21.83 -13.17 44.61
C VAL A 138 20.63 -14.08 44.90
N PHE A 139 20.62 -15.30 44.35
CA PHE A 139 19.58 -16.28 44.66
C PHE A 139 19.57 -16.68 46.13
N ALA A 140 20.74 -16.93 46.72
CA ALA A 140 20.89 -17.37 48.10
C ALA A 140 20.44 -16.31 49.09
N ASP A 141 20.82 -15.04 48.87
CA ASP A 141 20.38 -13.90 49.67
C ASP A 141 18.84 -13.75 49.65
N ARG A 142 18.24 -13.88 48.46
CA ARG A 142 16.78 -13.84 48.30
C ARG A 142 16.08 -15.03 48.95
N TYR A 143 16.64 -16.23 48.85
CA TYR A 143 16.08 -17.44 49.45
C TYR A 143 16.11 -17.37 50.98
N TYR A 144 17.25 -16.96 51.56
CA TYR A 144 17.40 -16.75 53.00
C TYR A 144 16.40 -15.73 53.52
N SER A 145 16.26 -14.59 52.83
CA SER A 145 15.29 -13.54 53.19
C SER A 145 13.83 -14.03 53.22
N GLY A 146 13.50 -15.02 52.40
CA GLY A 146 12.15 -15.62 52.35
C GLY A 146 11.96 -16.82 53.30
N ASN A 147 13.04 -17.43 53.77
CA ASN A 147 13.02 -18.66 54.57
C ASN A 147 14.12 -18.69 55.65
N PRO A 148 14.15 -17.72 56.59
CA PRO A 148 15.20 -17.62 57.59
C PRO A 148 15.24 -18.80 58.58
N GLU A 149 14.15 -19.55 58.71
CA GLU A 149 14.09 -20.75 59.56
C GLU A 149 14.62 -22.01 58.87
N ALA A 150 14.71 -22.02 57.53
CA ALA A 150 15.10 -23.19 56.75
C ALA A 150 16.62 -23.29 56.53
N VAL A 151 17.35 -22.18 56.69
CA VAL A 151 18.80 -22.08 56.44
C VAL A 151 19.42 -21.06 57.40
N ALA A 152 20.63 -21.34 57.90
CA ALA A 152 21.28 -20.50 58.91
C ALA A 152 21.64 -19.07 58.41
N ASP A 153 22.17 -18.97 57.19
CA ASP A 153 22.63 -17.73 56.57
C ASP A 153 22.67 -17.83 55.03
N ALA A 154 22.87 -16.71 54.34
CA ALA A 154 22.94 -16.67 52.88
C ALA A 154 24.11 -17.51 52.32
N ASP A 155 25.26 -17.56 53.01
CA ASP A 155 26.42 -18.35 52.58
C ASP A 155 26.11 -19.85 52.58
N SER A 156 25.34 -20.32 53.56
CA SER A 156 24.86 -21.69 53.68
C SER A 156 23.91 -22.05 52.52
N ALA A 157 22.98 -21.14 52.19
CA ALA A 157 22.10 -21.31 51.03
C ALA A 157 22.89 -21.35 49.71
N TYR A 158 23.94 -20.51 49.59
CA TYR A 158 24.83 -20.47 48.45
C TYR A 158 25.60 -21.80 48.29
N VAL A 159 26.27 -22.26 49.35
CA VAL A 159 27.06 -23.52 49.33
C VAL A 159 26.18 -24.72 49.00
N LEU A 160 24.99 -24.82 49.62
CA LEU A 160 24.08 -25.92 49.34
C LEU A 160 23.53 -25.84 47.90
N SER A 161 23.20 -24.64 47.39
CA SER A 161 22.78 -24.46 45.99
C SER A 161 23.86 -24.90 44.99
N TYR A 162 25.12 -24.56 45.27
CA TYR A 162 26.26 -25.02 44.48
C TYR A 162 26.40 -26.55 44.54
N SER A 163 26.26 -27.14 45.73
CA SER A 163 26.27 -28.60 45.89
C SER A 163 25.13 -29.29 45.14
N ILE A 164 23.95 -28.67 45.05
CA ILE A 164 22.80 -29.17 44.28
C ILE A 164 23.12 -29.17 42.78
N ILE A 165 23.73 -28.10 42.25
CA ILE A 165 24.13 -28.01 40.84
C ILE A 165 25.18 -29.06 40.51
N MET A 166 26.19 -29.24 41.37
CA MET A 166 27.20 -30.29 41.19
C MET A 166 26.58 -31.70 41.23
N LEU A 167 25.63 -31.93 42.15
CA LEU A 167 24.89 -33.18 42.21
C LEU A 167 24.09 -33.42 40.92
N ASN A 168 23.44 -32.39 40.38
CA ASN A 168 22.72 -32.50 39.11
C ASN A 168 23.65 -32.91 37.96
N THR A 169 24.82 -32.27 37.85
CA THR A 169 25.83 -32.66 36.86
C THR A 169 26.34 -34.10 37.08
N ASP A 170 26.61 -34.49 38.32
CA ASP A 170 27.09 -35.84 38.66
C ASP A 170 26.05 -36.94 38.34
N GLN A 171 24.77 -36.68 38.63
CA GLN A 171 23.71 -37.68 38.45
C GLN A 171 23.28 -37.83 37.00
N HIS A 172 23.28 -36.76 36.20
CA HIS A 172 22.66 -36.76 34.86
C HIS A 172 23.65 -36.66 33.71
N ASN A 173 24.92 -36.28 33.93
CA ASN A 173 25.92 -36.26 32.87
C ASN A 173 26.39 -37.70 32.50
N PRO A 174 26.22 -38.17 31.26
CA PRO A 174 26.63 -39.51 30.83
C PRO A 174 28.13 -39.80 30.95
N GLN A 175 28.98 -38.77 31.03
CA GLN A 175 30.43 -38.93 31.19
C GLN A 175 30.82 -39.37 32.61
N VAL A 176 29.95 -39.18 33.59
CA VAL A 176 30.20 -39.56 34.99
C VAL A 176 29.86 -41.03 35.20
N LYS A 177 30.90 -41.89 35.20
CA LYS A 177 30.74 -43.35 35.34
C LYS A 177 30.35 -43.79 36.75
N ARG A 178 30.81 -43.08 37.79
CA ARG A 178 30.55 -43.41 39.20
C ARG A 178 29.85 -42.24 39.88
N LYS A 179 28.53 -42.34 39.99
CA LYS A 179 27.66 -41.33 40.57
C LYS A 179 27.80 -41.25 42.09
N MET A 180 27.59 -40.07 42.65
CA MET A 180 27.56 -39.78 44.08
C MET A 180 26.41 -40.52 44.76
N THR A 181 26.70 -41.17 45.88
CA THR A 181 25.66 -41.80 46.73
C THR A 181 25.07 -40.78 47.71
N LEU A 182 23.88 -41.06 48.25
CA LEU A 182 23.26 -40.24 49.28
C LEU A 182 24.22 -39.99 50.46
N GLU A 183 24.89 -41.04 50.96
CA GLU A 183 25.85 -40.92 52.06
C GLU A 183 27.05 -40.03 51.72
N GLN A 184 27.51 -40.06 50.46
CA GLN A 184 28.57 -39.16 50.00
C GLN A 184 28.08 -37.72 49.89
N PHE A 185 26.84 -37.50 49.44
CA PHE A 185 26.23 -36.17 49.38
C PHE A 185 26.05 -35.56 50.78
N VAL A 186 25.59 -36.35 51.75
CA VAL A 186 25.48 -35.94 53.16
C VAL A 186 26.86 -35.62 53.74
N ARG A 187 27.87 -36.46 53.48
CA ARG A 187 29.25 -36.21 53.92
C ARG A 187 29.83 -34.92 53.34
N ASN A 188 29.57 -34.64 52.06
CA ASN A 188 30.08 -33.45 51.37
C ASN A 188 29.47 -32.14 51.90
N ASN A 189 28.30 -32.19 52.52
CA ASN A 189 27.58 -31.03 53.08
C ASN A 189 27.65 -30.96 54.62
N ARG A 190 28.64 -31.59 55.25
CA ARG A 190 28.85 -31.45 56.70
C ARG A 190 29.41 -30.08 57.06
N GLY A 191 28.86 -29.46 58.10
CA GLY A 191 29.27 -28.14 58.57
C GLY A 191 28.93 -26.98 57.63
N THR A 192 28.15 -27.18 56.56
CA THR A 192 27.84 -26.15 55.55
C THR A 192 26.59 -25.33 55.88
N ASN A 193 26.02 -25.46 57.08
CA ASN A 193 24.87 -24.69 57.55
C ASN A 193 25.24 -23.81 58.76
N GLY A 194 25.91 -22.68 58.52
CA GLY A 194 26.39 -21.78 59.57
C GLY A 194 27.38 -22.45 60.54
N GLY A 195 28.15 -23.44 60.05
CA GLY A 195 29.04 -24.28 60.85
C GLY A 195 28.39 -25.54 61.44
N ASN A 196 27.07 -25.71 61.31
CA ASN A 196 26.34 -26.92 61.70
C ASN A 196 26.04 -27.84 60.50
N ASP A 197 25.58 -29.05 60.78
CA ASP A 197 25.10 -30.01 59.77
C ASP A 197 23.65 -29.70 59.36
N TRP A 198 23.30 -29.95 58.10
CA TRP A 198 21.91 -29.89 57.63
C TRP A 198 21.08 -31.05 58.19
N PRO A 199 19.77 -30.86 58.42
CA PRO A 199 18.88 -31.98 58.76
C PRO A 199 18.95 -33.05 57.68
N ARG A 200 19.15 -34.31 58.11
CA ARG A 200 19.32 -35.45 57.19
C ARG A 200 18.15 -35.61 56.23
N GLU A 201 16.93 -35.41 56.72
CA GLU A 201 15.69 -35.46 55.94
C GLU A 201 15.68 -34.43 54.79
N THR A 202 16.21 -33.23 55.01
CA THR A 202 16.31 -32.18 53.99
C THR A 202 17.26 -32.61 52.87
N LEU A 203 18.45 -33.12 53.21
CA LEU A 203 19.42 -33.59 52.22
C LEU A 203 18.93 -34.84 51.47
N GLU A 204 18.23 -35.74 52.15
CA GLU A 204 17.60 -36.91 51.54
C GLU A 204 16.52 -36.53 50.53
N THR A 205 15.65 -35.57 50.90
CA THR A 205 14.60 -35.05 50.03
C THR A 205 15.18 -34.38 48.79
N ILE A 206 16.21 -33.54 48.96
CA ILE A 206 16.91 -32.87 47.87
C ILE A 206 17.60 -33.89 46.95
N PHE A 207 18.32 -34.86 47.52
CA PHE A 207 19.01 -35.91 46.74
C PHE A 207 18.02 -36.73 45.92
N ALA A 208 16.94 -37.21 46.54
CA ALA A 208 15.90 -37.95 45.85
C ALA A 208 15.21 -37.10 44.76
N GLY A 209 14.96 -35.81 45.04
CA GLY A 209 14.41 -34.87 44.07
C GLY A 209 15.30 -34.68 42.84
N ILE A 210 16.61 -34.51 43.03
CA ILE A 210 17.57 -34.35 41.93
C ILE A 210 17.77 -35.64 41.15
N VAL A 211 17.86 -36.80 41.80
CA VAL A 211 18.03 -38.09 41.12
C VAL A 211 16.81 -38.44 40.26
N ASN A 212 15.60 -38.21 40.78
CA ASN A 212 14.37 -38.60 40.10
C ASN A 212 13.92 -37.59 39.04
N ASP A 213 14.23 -36.30 39.22
CA ASP A 213 13.86 -35.23 38.30
C ASP A 213 15.09 -34.38 37.99
N GLU A 214 15.63 -34.46 36.77
CA GLU A 214 16.77 -33.64 36.35
C GLU A 214 16.38 -32.15 36.33
N ILE A 215 17.30 -31.27 36.76
CA ILE A 215 17.16 -29.83 36.45
C ILE A 215 17.45 -29.66 34.95
N LYS A 216 16.39 -29.75 34.14
CA LYS A 216 16.48 -29.67 32.68
C LYS A 216 16.95 -28.29 32.23
N LEU A 217 18.14 -28.24 31.64
CA LEU A 217 18.77 -27.03 31.11
C LEU A 217 18.59 -26.88 29.58
N THR A 218 17.82 -27.76 28.93
CA THR A 218 17.69 -27.83 27.47
C THR A 218 16.27 -27.49 26.98
N ASP A 219 16.22 -26.84 25.82
CA ASP A 219 15.01 -26.48 25.08
C ASP A 219 14.20 -27.71 24.68
N ASP A 220 13.03 -27.89 25.28
CA ASP A 220 11.92 -28.50 24.56
C ASP A 220 11.06 -27.38 23.99
N ALA A 221 10.98 -27.39 22.67
CA ALA A 221 10.15 -26.56 21.82
C ALA A 221 8.78 -26.25 22.45
N ALA A 222 8.29 -25.04 22.17
CA ALA A 222 6.96 -24.49 22.45
C ALA A 222 6.06 -25.41 23.29
N PRO A 223 5.65 -25.02 24.52
CA PRO A 223 4.97 -25.90 25.46
C PRO A 223 3.85 -26.66 24.76
N THR A 224 4.10 -27.92 24.44
CA THR A 224 3.11 -28.77 23.77
C THR A 224 2.01 -29.01 24.79
N LEU A 225 0.83 -28.46 24.47
CA LEU A 225 -0.35 -28.51 25.31
C LEU A 225 -0.90 -29.95 25.27
N THR A 226 -0.34 -30.85 26.08
CA THR A 226 -0.86 -32.21 26.18
C THR A 226 -2.23 -32.21 26.88
N PRO A 227 -3.12 -33.19 26.61
CA PRO A 227 -4.43 -33.27 27.27
C PRO A 227 -4.35 -33.26 28.81
N SER A 228 -3.29 -33.85 29.37
CA SER A 228 -3.01 -33.85 30.81
C SER A 228 -2.64 -32.44 31.32
N LYS A 229 -1.72 -31.74 30.64
CA LYS A 229 -1.35 -30.35 30.96
C LYS A 229 -2.54 -29.40 30.83
N TRP A 230 -3.40 -29.60 29.82
CA TRP A 230 -4.66 -28.87 29.67
C TRP A 230 -5.60 -29.13 30.87
N SER A 231 -5.75 -30.39 31.28
CA SER A 231 -6.60 -30.76 32.43
C SER A 231 -6.07 -30.19 33.76
N ASP A 232 -4.75 -30.14 33.94
CA ASP A 232 -4.09 -29.54 35.10
C ASP A 232 -4.23 -28.00 35.09
N MET A 233 -4.13 -27.37 33.92
CA MET A 233 -4.36 -25.93 33.75
C MET A 233 -5.81 -25.56 34.01
N MET A 234 -6.78 -26.36 33.54
CA MET A 234 -8.21 -26.16 33.82
C MET A 234 -8.52 -26.31 35.32
N ARG A 235 -7.91 -27.28 36.00
CA ARG A 235 -8.00 -27.42 37.47
C ARG A 235 -7.37 -26.24 38.21
N SER A 236 -6.22 -25.74 37.74
CA SER A 236 -5.52 -24.60 38.33
C SER A 236 -6.28 -23.27 38.16
N CYS A 237 -6.93 -23.07 37.02
CA CYS A 237 -7.83 -21.94 36.77
C CYS A 237 -9.04 -21.94 37.72
N GLY A 238 -9.52 -23.11 38.13
CA GLY A 238 -10.59 -23.24 39.12
C GLY A 238 -10.20 -22.82 40.54
N GLY A 239 -8.90 -22.85 40.87
CA GLY A 239 -8.35 -22.45 42.18
C GLY A 239 -7.93 -20.98 42.28
N GLY A 240 -8.34 -20.12 41.34
CA GLY A 240 -8.00 -18.69 41.32
C GLY A 240 -6.63 -18.36 40.68
N LYS A 241 -5.85 -19.37 40.25
CA LYS A 241 -4.61 -19.18 39.47
C LYS A 241 -4.93 -19.19 37.98
N GLY A 242 -5.53 -18.10 37.49
CA GLY A 242 -5.78 -17.89 36.06
C GLY A 242 -7.15 -17.26 35.78
N ARG A 243 -7.32 -16.73 34.56
CA ARG A 243 -8.59 -16.17 34.09
C ARG A 243 -9.03 -16.87 32.82
N MET A 244 -10.13 -17.62 32.89
CA MET A 244 -10.80 -18.14 31.70
C MET A 244 -11.64 -17.03 31.08
N LEU A 245 -11.37 -16.67 29.83
CA LEU A 245 -12.18 -15.71 29.10
C LEU A 245 -13.39 -16.45 28.52
N ALA A 246 -14.59 -15.93 28.76
CA ALA A 246 -15.82 -16.46 28.16
C ALA A 246 -15.79 -16.27 26.64
N SER A 247 -16.41 -17.20 25.91
CA SER A 247 -16.62 -17.02 24.47
C SER A 247 -17.44 -15.75 24.22
N PRO A 248 -17.01 -14.87 23.29
CA PRO A 248 -17.77 -13.68 22.94
C PRO A 248 -19.15 -14.06 22.38
N THR A 249 -20.12 -13.17 22.57
CA THR A 249 -21.45 -13.30 21.94
C THR A 249 -21.34 -13.08 20.43
N PRO A 250 -22.31 -13.53 19.60
CA PRO A 250 -22.26 -13.33 18.14
C PRO A 250 -22.15 -11.85 17.73
N GLN A 251 -22.74 -10.93 18.51
CA GLN A 251 -22.63 -9.49 18.27
C GLN A 251 -21.23 -8.95 18.57
N GLU A 252 -20.58 -9.46 19.61
CA GLU A 252 -19.19 -9.11 19.94
C GLU A 252 -18.21 -9.74 18.95
N ALA A 253 -18.51 -10.94 18.42
CA ALA A 253 -17.70 -11.65 17.44
C ALA A 253 -17.46 -10.78 16.18
N ALA A 254 -18.49 -10.06 15.72
CA ALA A 254 -18.41 -9.18 14.56
C ALA A 254 -17.34 -8.06 14.70
N LEU A 255 -16.98 -7.68 15.93
CA LEU A 255 -15.94 -6.68 16.18
C LEU A 255 -14.54 -7.21 15.81
N TYR A 256 -14.36 -8.52 15.75
CA TYR A 256 -13.09 -9.18 15.44
C TYR A 256 -12.98 -9.59 13.96
N ASP A 257 -14.06 -9.49 13.18
CA ASP A 257 -14.12 -10.00 11.80
C ASP A 257 -13.02 -9.38 10.91
N ALA A 258 -12.81 -8.06 10.99
CA ALA A 258 -11.75 -7.39 10.24
C ALA A 258 -10.34 -7.89 10.64
N ASP A 259 -10.09 -8.13 11.92
CA ASP A 259 -8.79 -8.58 12.43
C ASP A 259 -8.49 -10.05 12.10
N LEU A 260 -9.53 -10.87 12.04
CA LEU A 260 -9.48 -12.28 11.65
C LEU A 260 -9.34 -12.41 10.14
N PHE A 261 -10.17 -11.69 9.39
CA PHE A 261 -10.07 -11.63 7.93
C PHE A 261 -8.71 -11.11 7.50
N GLY A 262 -8.14 -10.12 8.21
CA GLY A 262 -6.77 -9.62 8.06
C GLY A 262 -5.67 -10.69 8.08
N ILE A 263 -5.91 -11.87 8.67
CA ILE A 263 -4.98 -13.01 8.71
C ILE A 263 -5.23 -13.97 7.53
N VAL A 264 -6.49 -14.14 7.16
CA VAL A 264 -6.94 -15.23 6.28
C VAL A 264 -7.04 -14.80 4.82
N TRP A 265 -7.28 -13.52 4.54
CA TRP A 265 -7.54 -13.02 3.18
C TRP A 265 -6.44 -13.37 2.19
N SER A 266 -5.16 -13.29 2.58
CA SER A 266 -4.04 -13.54 1.66
C SER A 266 -3.95 -15.03 1.24
N PRO A 267 -3.94 -16.00 2.17
CA PRO A 267 -4.10 -17.41 1.81
C PRO A 267 -5.38 -17.71 1.02
N THR A 268 -6.50 -17.06 1.33
CA THR A 268 -7.75 -17.25 0.61
C THR A 268 -7.66 -16.77 -0.84
N ILE A 269 -7.13 -15.57 -1.08
CA ILE A 269 -6.92 -15.07 -2.45
C ILE A 269 -5.98 -16.00 -3.22
N ALA A 270 -4.90 -16.46 -2.59
CA ALA A 270 -3.97 -17.40 -3.23
C ALA A 270 -4.65 -18.72 -3.63
N ALA A 271 -5.47 -19.29 -2.73
CA ALA A 271 -6.23 -20.50 -3.01
C ALA A 271 -7.26 -20.31 -4.13
N VAL A 272 -8.05 -19.22 -4.08
CA VAL A 272 -9.05 -18.92 -5.12
C VAL A 272 -8.37 -18.63 -6.46
N SER A 273 -7.23 -17.95 -6.46
CA SER A 273 -6.43 -17.68 -7.67
C SER A 273 -5.86 -18.97 -8.27
N ALA A 274 -5.38 -19.90 -7.44
CA ALA A 274 -4.89 -21.19 -7.91
C ALA A 274 -6.02 -22.03 -8.55
N VAL A 275 -7.22 -22.00 -7.97
CA VAL A 275 -8.41 -22.62 -8.58
C VAL A 275 -8.73 -21.94 -9.91
N PHE A 276 -8.81 -20.62 -9.94
CA PHE A 276 -9.12 -19.84 -11.14
C PHE A 276 -8.15 -20.09 -12.31
N ASP A 277 -6.86 -20.30 -12.02
CA ASP A 277 -5.82 -20.53 -13.03
C ASP A 277 -5.88 -21.93 -13.67
N HIS A 278 -6.33 -22.94 -12.91
CA HIS A 278 -6.32 -24.35 -13.36
C HIS A 278 -7.69 -24.86 -13.86
N THR A 279 -8.75 -24.05 -13.77
CA THR A 279 -10.11 -24.50 -14.12
C THR A 279 -10.39 -24.52 -15.61
N ILE A 280 -10.93 -25.65 -16.08
CA ILE A 280 -11.42 -25.84 -17.46
C ILE A 280 -12.96 -25.70 -17.50
N ASP A 281 -13.65 -25.96 -16.38
CA ASP A 281 -15.12 -25.93 -16.27
C ASP A 281 -15.67 -24.53 -15.92
N GLU A 282 -16.71 -24.11 -16.65
CA GLU A 282 -17.38 -22.81 -16.48
C GLU A 282 -18.07 -22.66 -15.11
N SER A 283 -18.56 -23.75 -14.52
CA SER A 283 -19.20 -23.74 -13.19
C SER A 283 -18.19 -23.42 -12.08
N VAL A 284 -17.01 -24.04 -12.12
CA VAL A 284 -15.95 -23.82 -11.12
C VAL A 284 -15.33 -22.43 -11.29
N LEU A 285 -15.24 -21.93 -12.53
CA LEU A 285 -14.85 -20.54 -12.81
C LEU A 285 -15.81 -19.56 -12.12
N LYS A 286 -17.13 -19.81 -12.22
CA LYS A 286 -18.15 -18.99 -11.56
C LYS A 286 -18.04 -19.04 -10.03
N ASP A 287 -17.83 -20.21 -9.45
CA ASP A 287 -17.64 -20.35 -8.00
C ASP A 287 -16.37 -19.62 -7.50
N ALA A 288 -15.28 -19.67 -8.28
CA ALA A 288 -14.07 -18.91 -7.99
C ALA A 288 -14.31 -17.39 -8.05
N LEU A 289 -15.08 -16.91 -9.04
CA LEU A 289 -15.49 -15.51 -9.14
C LEU A 289 -16.38 -15.09 -7.98
N ASP A 290 -17.34 -15.92 -7.57
CA ASP A 290 -18.15 -15.67 -6.37
C ASP A 290 -17.28 -15.61 -5.11
N GLY A 291 -16.20 -16.40 -5.06
CA GLY A 291 -15.14 -16.30 -4.05
C GLY A 291 -14.46 -14.93 -4.04
N PHE A 292 -13.98 -14.45 -5.20
CA PHE A 292 -13.38 -13.10 -5.31
C PHE A 292 -14.36 -11.98 -4.94
N LEU A 293 -15.62 -12.07 -5.39
CA LEU A 293 -16.66 -11.11 -5.03
C LEU A 293 -16.99 -11.16 -3.53
N GLY A 294 -16.94 -12.34 -2.90
CA GLY A 294 -17.10 -12.51 -1.46
C GLY A 294 -16.00 -11.80 -0.66
N ILE A 295 -14.74 -11.97 -1.09
CA ILE A 295 -13.57 -11.27 -0.51
C ILE A 295 -13.75 -9.76 -0.64
N ALA A 296 -14.16 -9.28 -1.82
CA ALA A 296 -14.42 -7.86 -2.05
C ALA A 296 -15.54 -7.30 -1.17
N ARG A 297 -16.64 -8.04 -0.96
CA ARG A 297 -17.74 -7.60 -0.08
C ARG A 297 -17.27 -7.39 1.36
N ILE A 298 -16.47 -8.33 1.90
CA ILE A 298 -15.94 -8.23 3.26
C ILE A 298 -14.93 -7.07 3.35
N ALA A 299 -14.00 -6.99 2.40
CA ALA A 299 -13.00 -5.93 2.36
C ALA A 299 -13.64 -4.54 2.20
N GLY A 300 -14.67 -4.41 1.36
CA GLY A 300 -15.42 -3.17 1.16
C GLY A 300 -16.20 -2.75 2.41
N HIS A 301 -16.83 -3.69 3.12
CA HIS A 301 -17.56 -3.39 4.37
C HIS A 301 -16.63 -2.86 5.46
N HIS A 302 -15.43 -3.45 5.61
CA HIS A 302 -14.44 -3.03 6.60
C HIS A 302 -13.44 -1.98 6.09
N ARG A 303 -13.61 -1.47 4.85
CA ARG A 303 -12.72 -0.48 4.21
C ARG A 303 -11.24 -0.91 4.20
N MET A 304 -10.99 -2.19 3.96
CA MET A 304 -9.64 -2.76 3.90
C MET A 304 -9.02 -2.49 2.51
N THR A 305 -8.31 -1.37 2.38
CA THR A 305 -7.72 -0.91 1.12
C THR A 305 -6.70 -1.89 0.55
N ASP A 306 -5.83 -2.45 1.40
CA ASP A 306 -4.73 -3.32 0.97
C ASP A 306 -5.25 -4.63 0.32
N VAL A 307 -6.35 -5.17 0.87
CA VAL A 307 -6.99 -6.38 0.35
C VAL A 307 -7.63 -6.09 -1.01
N MET A 308 -8.31 -4.95 -1.13
CA MET A 308 -8.96 -4.55 -2.38
C MET A 308 -7.93 -4.30 -3.48
N ASP A 309 -6.83 -3.63 -3.16
CA ASP A 309 -5.74 -3.37 -4.09
C ASP A 309 -5.08 -4.67 -4.57
N HIS A 310 -4.83 -5.62 -3.65
CA HIS A 310 -4.27 -6.91 -4.02
C HIS A 310 -5.24 -7.71 -4.89
N LEU A 311 -6.53 -7.71 -4.55
CA LEU A 311 -7.58 -8.38 -5.32
C LEU A 311 -7.66 -7.82 -6.75
N VAL A 312 -7.74 -6.49 -6.90
CA VAL A 312 -7.74 -5.84 -8.22
C VAL A 312 -6.46 -6.18 -8.97
N ALA A 313 -5.29 -6.11 -8.33
CA ALA A 313 -4.03 -6.48 -8.98
C ALA A 313 -4.02 -7.94 -9.46
N THR A 314 -4.53 -8.89 -8.67
CA THR A 314 -4.62 -10.30 -9.09
C THR A 314 -5.57 -10.50 -10.26
N LEU A 315 -6.75 -9.90 -10.22
CA LEU A 315 -7.73 -10.03 -11.29
C LEU A 315 -7.31 -9.28 -12.56
N CYS A 316 -6.61 -8.14 -12.46
CA CYS A 316 -6.01 -7.44 -13.60
C CYS A 316 -4.98 -8.32 -14.33
N LYS A 317 -4.19 -9.12 -13.59
CA LYS A 317 -3.25 -10.08 -14.20
C LYS A 317 -3.96 -11.17 -14.99
N PHE A 318 -5.08 -11.67 -14.49
CA PHE A 318 -5.91 -12.66 -15.19
C PHE A 318 -6.68 -12.05 -16.37
N ALA A 319 -7.07 -10.78 -16.28
CA ALA A 319 -7.77 -10.06 -17.34
C ALA A 319 -6.83 -9.60 -18.48
N ALA A 320 -5.53 -9.52 -18.23
CA ALA A 320 -4.55 -9.12 -19.23
C ALA A 320 -4.36 -10.25 -20.27
N PRO A 321 -4.51 -9.97 -21.59
CA PRO A 321 -4.26 -10.95 -22.62
C PRO A 321 -2.81 -11.45 -22.56
N ALA A 322 -2.62 -12.75 -22.33
CA ALA A 322 -1.37 -13.34 -21.85
C ALA A 322 -0.17 -13.36 -22.84
N HIS A 323 -0.25 -12.77 -24.05
CA HIS A 323 0.82 -12.94 -25.06
C HIS A 323 1.08 -11.74 -25.98
N LEU A 324 1.33 -10.55 -25.44
CA LEU A 324 2.05 -9.49 -26.15
C LEU A 324 3.13 -8.91 -25.24
N GLN A 325 4.27 -9.60 -25.16
CA GLN A 325 5.50 -9.03 -24.62
C GLN A 325 5.97 -7.92 -25.56
N PHE A 326 5.73 -6.67 -25.17
CA PHE A 326 6.48 -5.54 -25.70
C PHE A 326 7.81 -5.43 -24.92
N GLY A 327 8.91 -5.80 -25.57
CA GLY A 327 10.28 -5.40 -25.22
C GLY A 327 11.14 -6.43 -24.46
N GLY A 328 12.13 -7.03 -25.15
CA GLY A 328 13.21 -7.80 -24.51
C GLY A 328 14.07 -8.63 -25.47
N ASN A 329 15.15 -8.02 -25.97
CA ASN A 329 16.26 -8.55 -26.77
C ASN A 329 16.58 -10.08 -26.64
N GLY A 330 16.51 -10.82 -27.75
CA GLY A 330 16.97 -12.22 -27.85
C GLY A 330 16.66 -12.84 -29.21
N GLY A 331 17.68 -12.98 -30.06
CA GLY A 331 17.52 -13.38 -31.46
C GLY A 331 17.20 -14.86 -31.72
N GLY A 332 16.73 -15.11 -32.94
CA GLY A 332 16.93 -16.35 -33.67
C GLY A 332 16.00 -17.51 -33.35
N GLY A 333 14.93 -17.66 -34.14
CA GLY A 333 14.12 -18.88 -34.14
C GLY A 333 12.93 -18.78 -35.09
N GLY A 334 13.21 -18.81 -36.40
CA GLY A 334 12.15 -18.91 -37.40
C GLY A 334 11.40 -20.24 -37.28
N SER A 335 10.07 -20.18 -37.26
CA SER A 335 9.22 -21.21 -37.84
C SER A 335 8.03 -20.57 -38.53
N ASN A 336 7.93 -20.83 -39.84
CA ASN A 336 6.84 -20.43 -40.72
C ASN A 336 5.47 -20.97 -40.25
N GLY A 337 4.42 -20.18 -40.47
CA GLY A 337 3.12 -20.71 -40.90
C GLY A 337 2.01 -20.83 -39.86
N SER A 338 1.55 -19.73 -39.26
CA SER A 338 0.12 -19.42 -39.07
C SER A 338 0.00 -17.99 -38.54
N GLY A 339 -0.90 -17.18 -39.11
CA GLY A 339 -1.09 -15.80 -38.66
C GLY A 339 -1.57 -15.78 -37.22
N SER A 340 -0.90 -15.04 -36.34
CA SER A 340 -1.38 -14.81 -34.98
C SER A 340 -2.79 -14.21 -35.05
N PRO A 341 -3.81 -14.80 -34.39
CA PRO A 341 -5.17 -14.28 -34.44
C PRO A 341 -5.21 -12.84 -33.92
N ARG A 342 -6.08 -12.00 -34.50
CA ARG A 342 -6.24 -10.59 -34.08
C ARG A 342 -6.42 -10.52 -32.55
N PRO A 343 -5.84 -9.53 -31.84
CA PRO A 343 -5.95 -9.44 -30.38
C PRO A 343 -7.38 -9.47 -29.83
N ALA A 344 -8.35 -8.94 -30.60
CA ALA A 344 -9.77 -9.02 -30.28
C ALA A 344 -10.35 -10.43 -30.31
N VAL A 345 -9.87 -11.28 -31.23
CA VAL A 345 -10.26 -12.69 -31.32
C VAL A 345 -9.62 -13.48 -30.18
N GLN A 346 -8.37 -13.17 -29.83
CA GLN A 346 -7.67 -13.81 -28.70
C GLN A 346 -8.38 -13.52 -27.36
N PHE A 347 -8.64 -12.26 -27.05
CA PHE A 347 -9.40 -11.87 -25.85
C PHE A 347 -10.84 -12.40 -25.88
N GLY A 348 -11.46 -12.42 -27.06
CA GLY A 348 -12.79 -12.97 -27.28
C GLY A 348 -12.90 -14.47 -27.02
N SER A 349 -11.83 -15.21 -27.32
CA SER A 349 -11.73 -16.66 -27.15
C SER A 349 -11.44 -17.10 -25.72
N ASP A 350 -10.89 -16.21 -24.89
CA ASP A 350 -10.52 -16.50 -23.51
C ASP A 350 -11.67 -16.14 -22.54
N ASP A 351 -12.40 -17.17 -22.10
CA ASP A 351 -13.51 -17.01 -21.14
C ASP A 351 -13.03 -16.53 -19.77
N ARG A 352 -11.79 -16.86 -19.37
CA ARG A 352 -11.21 -16.47 -18.08
C ARG A 352 -10.83 -15.00 -18.09
N ALA A 353 -10.15 -14.54 -19.13
CA ALA A 353 -9.76 -13.13 -19.26
C ALA A 353 -11.00 -12.21 -19.34
N ARG A 354 -12.05 -12.63 -20.06
CA ARG A 354 -13.31 -11.87 -20.16
C ARG A 354 -14.01 -11.76 -18.81
N THR A 355 -14.18 -12.88 -18.11
CA THR A 355 -14.87 -12.88 -16.81
C THR A 355 -14.06 -12.16 -15.72
N ALA A 356 -12.73 -12.29 -15.73
CA ALA A 356 -11.84 -11.53 -14.86
C ALA A 356 -11.96 -10.02 -15.13
N ALA A 357 -11.96 -9.60 -16.40
CA ALA A 357 -12.11 -8.19 -16.78
C ALA A 357 -13.43 -7.61 -16.25
N VAL A 358 -14.57 -8.24 -16.54
CA VAL A 358 -15.88 -7.78 -16.06
C VAL A 358 -15.91 -7.69 -14.53
N THR A 359 -15.28 -8.65 -13.84
CA THR A 359 -15.22 -8.67 -12.38
C THR A 359 -14.39 -7.52 -11.83
N VAL A 360 -13.19 -7.26 -12.37
CA VAL A 360 -12.35 -6.11 -11.99
C VAL A 360 -13.09 -4.80 -12.11
N PHE A 361 -13.73 -4.55 -13.25
CA PHE A 361 -14.44 -3.29 -13.47
C PHE A 361 -15.70 -3.18 -12.59
N THR A 362 -16.39 -4.30 -12.32
CA THR A 362 -17.49 -4.33 -11.35
C THR A 362 -17.02 -3.97 -9.95
N LEU A 363 -15.83 -4.43 -9.55
CA LEU A 363 -15.23 -4.08 -8.26
C LEU A 363 -14.82 -2.60 -8.22
N ALA A 364 -14.24 -2.08 -9.29
CA ALA A 364 -13.86 -0.67 -9.38
C ALA A 364 -15.10 0.26 -9.30
N ASN A 365 -16.19 -0.07 -10.01
CA ASN A 365 -17.42 0.72 -9.98
C ASN A 365 -18.15 0.66 -8.61
N ARG A 366 -18.07 -0.47 -7.89
CA ARG A 366 -18.75 -0.62 -6.58
C ARG A 366 -17.92 -0.17 -5.39
N TYR A 367 -16.61 -0.40 -5.42
CA TYR A 367 -15.71 -0.22 -4.28
C TYR A 367 -14.55 0.73 -4.62
N GLY A 368 -14.73 1.65 -5.57
CA GLY A 368 -13.72 2.62 -5.97
C GLY A 368 -13.13 3.42 -4.79
N ASP A 369 -13.90 3.67 -3.74
CA ASP A 369 -13.42 4.34 -2.52
C ASP A 369 -12.36 3.56 -1.74
N SER A 370 -12.35 2.23 -1.86
CA SER A 370 -11.39 1.35 -1.19
C SER A 370 -10.12 1.12 -2.02
N LEU A 371 -10.04 1.64 -3.24
CA LEU A 371 -8.87 1.48 -4.11
C LEU A 371 -7.81 2.56 -3.86
N ARG A 372 -6.54 2.14 -3.82
CA ARG A 372 -5.36 3.02 -3.76
C ARG A 372 -4.38 2.60 -4.85
N ALA A 373 -3.50 1.64 -4.59
CA ALA A 373 -2.57 1.11 -5.58
C ALA A 373 -3.28 0.29 -6.67
N GLY A 374 -4.50 -0.18 -6.41
CA GLY A 374 -5.35 -0.86 -7.38
C GLY A 374 -5.65 -0.01 -8.63
N TRP A 375 -5.69 1.33 -8.50
CA TRP A 375 -5.89 2.23 -9.63
C TRP A 375 -4.79 2.11 -10.69
N CYS A 376 -3.53 1.92 -10.29
CA CYS A 376 -2.43 1.75 -11.24
C CYS A 376 -2.60 0.47 -12.08
N ASN A 377 -3.00 -0.63 -11.45
CA ASN A 377 -3.23 -1.90 -12.14
C ASN A 377 -4.44 -1.84 -13.07
N LEU A 378 -5.51 -1.18 -12.62
CA LEU A 378 -6.71 -0.97 -13.42
C LEU A 378 -6.42 -0.10 -14.66
N LEU A 379 -5.66 0.98 -14.48
CA LEU A 379 -5.27 1.87 -15.58
C LEU A 379 -4.33 1.17 -16.56
N ASP A 380 -3.35 0.39 -16.09
CA ASP A 380 -2.51 -0.42 -16.98
C ASP A 380 -3.36 -1.40 -17.81
N LEU A 381 -4.38 -2.02 -17.20
CA LEU A 381 -5.33 -2.84 -17.94
C LEU A 381 -6.12 -2.04 -18.99
N ILE A 382 -6.65 -0.86 -18.64
CA ILE A 382 -7.37 0.01 -19.58
C ILE A 382 -6.46 0.43 -20.74
N LEU A 383 -5.20 0.79 -20.46
CA LEU A 383 -4.22 1.17 -21.48
C LEU A 383 -3.88 0.00 -22.39
N ARG A 384 -3.73 -1.23 -21.86
CA ARG A 384 -3.55 -2.43 -22.68
C ARG A 384 -4.76 -2.68 -23.56
N LEU A 385 -5.99 -2.55 -23.04
CA LEU A 385 -7.21 -2.67 -23.84
C LEU A 385 -7.30 -1.59 -24.94
N HIS A 386 -6.82 -0.37 -24.64
CA HIS A 386 -6.73 0.71 -25.62
C HIS A 386 -5.71 0.41 -26.73
N LYS A 387 -4.49 -0.01 -26.38
CA LYS A 387 -3.43 -0.40 -27.33
C LYS A 387 -3.86 -1.55 -28.25
N LEU A 388 -4.72 -2.43 -27.75
CA LEU A 388 -5.28 -3.54 -28.53
C LEU A 388 -6.49 -3.16 -29.40
N GLY A 389 -6.92 -1.89 -29.36
CA GLY A 389 -8.07 -1.39 -30.12
C GLY A 389 -9.41 -1.96 -29.65
N LEU A 390 -9.49 -2.48 -28.42
CA LEU A 390 -10.68 -3.15 -27.87
C LEU A 390 -11.69 -2.18 -27.28
N LEU A 391 -11.27 -0.94 -26.97
CA LEU A 391 -12.17 0.10 -26.49
C LEU A 391 -13.04 0.61 -27.65
N SER A 392 -14.35 0.45 -27.52
CA SER A 392 -15.33 0.97 -28.50
C SER A 392 -15.27 2.50 -28.57
N LYS A 393 -15.60 3.05 -29.75
CA LYS A 393 -15.70 4.50 -29.98
C LYS A 393 -16.60 5.21 -28.97
N LYS A 394 -17.65 4.53 -28.49
CA LYS A 394 -18.56 5.05 -27.46
C LYS A 394 -17.87 5.22 -26.10
N VAL A 395 -17.00 4.29 -25.74
CA VAL A 395 -16.27 4.32 -24.47
C VAL A 395 -15.21 5.42 -24.52
N THR A 396 -14.48 5.56 -25.64
CA THR A 396 -13.53 6.66 -25.82
C THR A 396 -14.22 8.03 -25.85
N GLU A 397 -15.41 8.13 -26.44
CA GLU A 397 -16.22 9.35 -26.41
C GLU A 397 -16.72 9.67 -24.99
N GLY A 398 -17.18 8.68 -24.21
CA GLY A 398 -17.63 8.89 -22.83
C GLY A 398 -16.51 9.18 -21.81
N LEU A 399 -15.28 8.77 -22.13
CA LEU A 399 -14.07 9.13 -21.40
C LEU A 399 -13.55 10.53 -21.75
N SER A 400 -13.97 11.07 -22.90
CA SER A 400 -13.60 12.40 -23.34
C SER A 400 -14.43 13.49 -22.62
N VAL A 401 -13.98 14.73 -22.74
CA VAL A 401 -14.63 15.87 -22.08
C VAL A 401 -15.94 16.22 -22.79
N ASP A 402 -17.05 16.22 -22.06
CA ASP A 402 -18.40 16.51 -22.56
C ASP A 402 -18.52 17.91 -23.22
N ASP A 403 -19.41 18.06 -24.21
CA ASP A 403 -19.68 19.35 -24.87
C ASP A 403 -20.20 20.42 -23.89
N ARG A 404 -20.78 20.00 -22.75
CA ARG A 404 -21.23 20.89 -21.66
C ARG A 404 -20.07 21.55 -20.89
N ASP A 405 -18.88 20.97 -20.98
CA ASP A 405 -17.62 21.47 -20.39
C ASP A 405 -16.75 22.21 -21.42
N GLY A 406 -17.35 22.68 -22.52
CA GLY A 406 -16.72 23.56 -23.51
C GLY A 406 -16.17 22.89 -24.78
N GLY A 407 -16.43 21.59 -24.99
CA GLY A 407 -16.11 20.84 -26.22
C GLY A 407 -14.61 20.67 -26.53
N THR A 408 -14.26 19.80 -27.48
CA THR A 408 -12.85 19.63 -27.90
C THR A 408 -12.32 20.92 -28.56
N MET A 409 -11.13 21.38 -28.13
CA MET A 409 -10.42 22.50 -28.77
C MET A 409 -10.19 22.18 -30.27
N ARG A 410 -10.19 23.18 -31.16
CA ARG A 410 -10.05 22.95 -32.62
C ARG A 410 -8.60 22.66 -33.02
N ALA A 411 -8.36 21.71 -33.91
CA ALA A 411 -7.04 21.43 -34.50
C ALA A 411 -6.50 22.61 -35.31
N ILE A 412 -5.19 22.58 -35.60
CA ILE A 412 -4.46 23.58 -36.40
C ILE A 412 -5.07 23.76 -37.81
N ASP A 413 -5.66 22.70 -38.38
CA ASP A 413 -6.35 22.70 -39.68
C ASP A 413 -7.80 23.20 -39.65
N GLY A 414 -8.31 23.61 -38.48
CA GLY A 414 -9.70 24.03 -38.28
C GLY A 414 -10.69 22.88 -38.04
N GLY A 415 -10.23 21.63 -38.00
CA GLY A 415 -11.00 20.47 -37.57
C GLY A 415 -11.24 20.43 -36.05
N LYS A 416 -12.03 19.47 -35.55
CA LYS A 416 -12.02 19.13 -34.11
C LYS A 416 -10.64 18.55 -33.78
N ALA A 417 -9.97 18.96 -32.70
CA ALA A 417 -8.72 18.32 -32.30
C ALA A 417 -8.98 16.82 -32.10
N SER A 418 -8.22 16.01 -32.83
CA SER A 418 -8.31 14.56 -32.79
C SER A 418 -8.13 14.08 -31.36
N THR A 419 -9.18 13.48 -30.80
CA THR A 419 -9.04 12.45 -29.77
C THR A 419 -8.24 11.32 -30.40
N SER A 420 -7.05 11.00 -29.88
CA SER A 420 -6.16 9.89 -30.30
C SER A 420 -6.17 9.58 -31.82
N ALA A 421 -5.23 10.13 -32.58
CA ALA A 421 -5.32 10.17 -34.03
C ALA A 421 -5.40 8.78 -34.74
N THR A 422 -6.47 8.64 -35.54
CA THR A 422 -6.56 7.93 -36.84
C THR A 422 -6.79 6.41 -36.87
N VAL A 423 -8.07 6.02 -37.00
CA VAL A 423 -8.50 5.15 -38.11
C VAL A 423 -9.12 6.08 -39.17
N GLN A 424 -8.53 6.14 -40.37
CA GLN A 424 -9.02 6.99 -41.46
C GLN A 424 -10.48 6.63 -41.81
N PRO A 425 -11.39 7.61 -41.98
CA PRO A 425 -12.74 7.33 -42.45
C PRO A 425 -12.77 7.26 -43.98
N GLU A 426 -13.01 6.09 -44.56
CA GLU A 426 -13.45 5.99 -45.95
C GLU A 426 -14.77 6.77 -46.12
N LYS A 427 -14.74 7.80 -46.98
CA LYS A 427 -15.92 8.56 -47.37
C LYS A 427 -16.84 7.69 -48.22
N ILE A 428 -17.79 7.00 -47.61
CA ILE A 428 -18.93 6.43 -48.33
C ILE A 428 -19.97 7.55 -48.53
N GLN A 429 -19.88 8.24 -49.68
CA GLN A 429 -21.00 9.04 -50.19
C GLN A 429 -22.14 8.09 -50.56
N LYS A 430 -23.21 8.10 -49.75
CA LYS A 430 -24.49 7.50 -50.13
C LYS A 430 -25.11 8.29 -51.28
N LYS A 431 -25.38 7.62 -52.40
CA LYS A 431 -26.53 7.96 -53.25
C LYS A 431 -27.34 6.71 -53.57
N VAL A 432 -28.64 6.88 -53.43
CA VAL A 432 -29.72 5.90 -53.36
C VAL A 432 -30.08 5.37 -54.75
N SER A 433 -30.24 4.05 -54.92
CA SER A 433 -31.43 3.45 -55.55
C SER A 433 -31.44 1.93 -55.50
N SER A 434 -32.61 1.38 -55.18
CA SER A 434 -33.05 -0.02 -55.24
C SER A 434 -32.81 -0.69 -56.60
N SER A 435 -32.31 -1.94 -56.61
CA SER A 435 -32.93 -3.13 -57.25
C SER A 435 -31.91 -4.23 -57.62
N SER A 436 -32.16 -5.45 -57.13
CA SER A 436 -31.93 -6.77 -57.75
C SER A 436 -30.71 -7.06 -58.68
N SER A 437 -29.96 -8.09 -58.27
CA SER A 437 -29.54 -9.26 -59.09
C SER A 437 -28.29 -9.24 -59.99
N LEU A 438 -27.40 -10.22 -59.69
CA LEU A 438 -26.82 -11.23 -60.60
C LEU A 438 -25.48 -11.06 -61.37
N LEU A 439 -24.67 -10.00 -61.25
CA LEU A 439 -23.37 -9.96 -61.98
C LEU A 439 -22.19 -9.36 -61.19
N ARG A 440 -21.84 -9.94 -60.03
CA ARG A 440 -20.64 -9.53 -59.26
C ARG A 440 -19.34 -10.29 -59.66
N GLY A 441 -19.42 -11.21 -60.63
CA GLY A 441 -18.31 -12.09 -61.01
C GLY A 441 -17.23 -11.49 -61.93
N PHE A 442 -17.35 -10.21 -62.34
CA PHE A 442 -16.46 -9.64 -63.38
C PHE A 442 -15.67 -8.40 -62.98
N SER A 443 -15.88 -7.77 -61.81
CA SER A 443 -15.04 -6.63 -61.38
C SER A 443 -13.75 -7.05 -60.63
N GLN A 444 -13.53 -8.35 -60.45
CA GLN A 444 -12.36 -8.90 -59.74
C GLN A 444 -11.23 -9.32 -60.69
N LEU A 445 -11.44 -9.19 -62.01
CA LEU A 445 -10.51 -9.59 -63.07
C LEU A 445 -9.75 -8.43 -63.72
N LEU A 446 -10.01 -7.18 -63.31
CA LEU A 446 -9.38 -5.98 -63.88
C LEU A 446 -8.64 -5.10 -62.85
N SER A 447 -8.49 -5.58 -61.61
CA SER A 447 -7.60 -4.97 -60.61
C SER A 447 -6.39 -5.85 -60.39
N LEU A 448 -5.65 -6.10 -61.49
CA LEU A 448 -4.32 -6.68 -61.45
C LEU A 448 -3.33 -5.55 -61.80
N GLU A 449 -2.29 -5.43 -60.98
CA GLU A 449 -1.11 -4.55 -61.12
C GLU A 449 -1.23 -3.12 -60.58
N SER A 450 -1.04 -2.97 -59.28
CA SER A 450 0.16 -2.32 -58.69
C SER A 450 -0.12 -2.08 -57.20
N ASP A 451 0.59 -2.83 -56.36
CA ASP A 451 1.14 -2.39 -55.06
C ASP A 451 1.52 -3.66 -54.27
N TYR A 452 2.72 -4.14 -54.59
CA TYR A 452 3.45 -5.16 -53.84
C TYR A 452 3.78 -4.60 -52.44
N TYR A 453 3.52 -5.40 -51.39
CA TYR A 453 3.78 -5.16 -49.94
C TYR A 453 2.66 -4.56 -49.06
N ALA A 454 1.42 -5.02 -49.22
CA ALA A 454 0.44 -5.02 -48.12
C ALA A 454 0.17 -6.47 -47.69
N THR A 455 0.34 -6.78 -46.40
CA THR A 455 0.01 -8.10 -45.84
C THR A 455 -1.47 -8.39 -46.06
N ALA A 456 -1.74 -9.48 -46.78
CA ALA A 456 -3.07 -9.93 -47.13
C ALA A 456 -3.96 -10.11 -45.89
N ASP A 457 -5.05 -9.35 -45.80
CA ASP A 457 -6.13 -9.55 -44.83
C ASP A 457 -6.76 -10.93 -45.09
N VAL A 458 -6.50 -11.89 -44.21
CA VAL A 458 -7.16 -13.20 -44.21
C VAL A 458 -8.65 -12.97 -43.86
N PRO A 459 -9.62 -13.49 -44.64
CA PRO A 459 -11.03 -13.41 -44.28
C PRO A 459 -11.27 -14.09 -42.94
N LEU A 460 -11.83 -13.36 -41.97
CA LEU A 460 -12.20 -13.88 -40.65
C LEU A 460 -13.17 -15.07 -40.79
N THR A 461 -12.90 -16.16 -40.06
CA THR A 461 -13.87 -17.26 -39.95
C THR A 461 -15.11 -16.82 -39.16
N GLU A 462 -16.25 -17.49 -39.32
CA GLU A 462 -17.45 -17.18 -38.53
C GLU A 462 -17.17 -17.29 -37.01
N ALA A 463 -16.33 -18.24 -36.59
CA ALA A 463 -15.89 -18.37 -35.21
C ALA A 463 -15.05 -17.17 -34.72
N ASP A 464 -14.21 -16.59 -35.59
CA ASP A 464 -13.42 -15.40 -35.27
C ASP A 464 -14.32 -14.15 -35.10
N LYS A 465 -15.34 -14.01 -35.96
CA LYS A 465 -16.34 -12.94 -35.83
C LYS A 465 -17.16 -13.08 -34.55
N GLU A 466 -17.54 -14.30 -34.18
CA GLU A 466 -18.23 -14.56 -32.92
C GLU A 466 -17.36 -14.25 -31.69
N ALA A 467 -16.06 -14.57 -31.74
CA ALA A 467 -15.11 -14.20 -30.70
C ALA A 467 -14.95 -12.67 -30.59
N GLU A 468 -14.86 -11.94 -31.71
CA GLU A 468 -14.79 -10.48 -31.73
C GLU A 468 -16.07 -9.82 -31.16
N GLN A 469 -17.25 -10.37 -31.48
CA GLN A 469 -18.51 -9.92 -30.86
C GLN A 469 -18.54 -10.20 -29.36
N ARG A 470 -18.02 -11.36 -28.91
CA ARG A 470 -17.89 -11.71 -27.50
C ARG A 470 -16.95 -10.78 -26.74
N ALA A 471 -15.84 -10.36 -27.36
CA ALA A 471 -14.94 -9.35 -26.82
C ALA A 471 -15.64 -7.99 -26.68
N THR A 472 -16.33 -7.55 -27.72
CA THR A 472 -17.04 -6.25 -27.71
C THR A 472 -18.12 -6.20 -26.61
N ARG A 473 -18.94 -7.26 -26.48
CA ARG A 473 -19.95 -7.36 -25.41
C ARG A 473 -19.33 -7.35 -24.01
N CYS A 474 -18.16 -7.97 -23.86
CA CYS A 474 -17.41 -7.98 -22.60
C CYS A 474 -16.97 -6.55 -22.22
N ILE A 475 -16.38 -5.80 -23.16
CA ILE A 475 -15.95 -4.42 -22.93
C ILE A 475 -17.13 -3.50 -22.62
N GLU A 476 -18.26 -3.66 -23.31
CA GLU A 476 -19.49 -2.93 -22.98
C GLU A 476 -20.03 -3.30 -21.59
N ALA A 477 -19.89 -4.56 -21.16
CA ALA A 477 -20.26 -4.99 -19.80
C ALA A 477 -19.32 -4.45 -18.71
N CYS A 478 -18.06 -4.13 -19.05
CA CYS A 478 -17.10 -3.53 -18.13
C CYS A 478 -17.46 -2.09 -17.74
N ARG A 479 -18.21 -1.36 -18.58
CA ARG A 479 -18.64 0.03 -18.32
C ARG A 479 -17.49 0.92 -17.80
N VAL A 480 -16.41 0.97 -18.57
CA VAL A 480 -15.17 1.68 -18.22
C VAL A 480 -15.44 3.18 -18.03
N GLU A 481 -16.39 3.73 -18.78
CA GLU A 481 -16.83 5.12 -18.69
C GLU A 481 -17.45 5.48 -17.33
N GLU A 482 -18.16 4.55 -16.68
CA GLU A 482 -18.78 4.78 -15.37
C GLU A 482 -17.70 4.99 -14.29
N VAL A 483 -16.57 4.28 -14.37
CA VAL A 483 -15.44 4.40 -13.42
C VAL A 483 -14.98 5.87 -13.28
N PHE A 484 -14.86 6.58 -14.40
CA PHE A 484 -14.40 7.97 -14.42
C PHE A 484 -15.56 8.97 -14.32
N ALA A 485 -16.78 8.61 -14.71
CA ALA A 485 -17.97 9.42 -14.49
C ALA A 485 -18.34 9.52 -13.00
N ASP A 486 -18.18 8.43 -12.27
CA ASP A 486 -18.44 8.34 -10.83
C ASP A 486 -17.29 8.88 -9.98
N SER A 487 -16.22 9.39 -10.60
CA SER A 487 -15.12 10.09 -9.90
C SER A 487 -15.61 11.22 -9.00
N LYS A 488 -16.75 11.85 -9.31
CA LYS A 488 -17.41 12.86 -8.48
C LYS A 488 -17.88 12.36 -7.12
N PHE A 489 -18.13 11.05 -6.99
CA PHE A 489 -18.57 10.42 -5.75
C PHE A 489 -17.42 9.82 -4.93
N LEU A 490 -16.24 9.66 -5.52
CA LEU A 490 -15.08 9.08 -4.83
C LEU A 490 -14.63 9.94 -3.65
N GLU A 491 -14.20 9.31 -2.56
CA GLU A 491 -13.55 9.99 -1.44
C GLU A 491 -12.24 10.67 -1.87
N ALA A 492 -11.90 11.78 -1.21
CA ALA A 492 -10.75 12.63 -1.56
C ALA A 492 -9.43 11.85 -1.71
N GLN A 493 -9.18 10.88 -0.82
CA GLN A 493 -7.99 10.05 -0.86
C GLN A 493 -7.98 9.12 -2.09
N SER A 494 -9.09 8.42 -2.37
CA SER A 494 -9.15 7.53 -3.55
C SER A 494 -8.99 8.32 -4.85
N LEU A 495 -9.67 9.48 -4.94
CA LEU A 495 -9.59 10.37 -6.09
C LEU A 495 -8.16 10.84 -6.36
N LEU A 496 -7.42 11.24 -5.32
CA LEU A 496 -6.03 11.65 -5.44
C LEU A 496 -5.14 10.49 -5.92
N HIS A 497 -5.35 9.29 -5.40
CA HIS A 497 -4.62 8.11 -5.86
C HIS A 497 -4.93 7.73 -7.31
N MET A 498 -6.18 7.88 -7.76
CA MET A 498 -6.55 7.70 -9.17
C MET A 498 -5.86 8.72 -10.08
N VAL A 499 -5.80 9.99 -9.67
CA VAL A 499 -5.09 11.03 -10.43
C VAL A 499 -3.58 10.78 -10.47
N ARG A 500 -2.97 10.41 -9.34
CA ARG A 500 -1.54 10.01 -9.30
C ARG A 500 -1.28 8.80 -10.20
N ALA A 501 -2.17 7.83 -10.20
CA ALA A 501 -2.06 6.66 -11.07
C ALA A 501 -2.19 7.02 -12.57
N LEU A 502 -3.10 7.95 -12.93
CA LEU A 502 -3.21 8.49 -14.30
C LEU A 502 -1.95 9.21 -14.73
N THR A 503 -1.38 10.05 -13.86
CA THR A 503 -0.11 10.72 -14.17
C THR A 503 1.02 9.72 -14.33
N TRP A 504 1.11 8.69 -13.48
CA TRP A 504 2.13 7.64 -13.59
C TRP A 504 2.00 6.83 -14.89
N ALA A 505 0.77 6.47 -15.27
CA ALA A 505 0.48 5.66 -16.44
C ALA A 505 0.81 6.38 -17.77
N ALA A 506 0.90 7.71 -17.73
CA ALA A 506 1.20 8.55 -18.89
C ALA A 506 2.70 8.65 -19.27
N GLY A 507 3.57 7.83 -18.65
CA GLY A 507 4.97 7.66 -19.05
C GLY A 507 6.00 8.42 -18.18
N PRO A 508 7.29 8.50 -18.61
CA PRO A 508 8.39 9.05 -17.83
C PRO A 508 8.20 10.51 -17.36
N ALA A 509 7.58 11.35 -18.20
CA ALA A 509 7.20 12.72 -17.85
C ALA A 509 6.12 12.75 -16.75
N GLY A 510 5.27 11.73 -16.73
CA GLY A 510 4.27 11.48 -15.70
C GLY A 510 4.84 11.07 -14.35
N ALA A 511 5.79 10.14 -14.36
CA ALA A 511 6.51 9.71 -13.15
C ALA A 511 7.32 10.84 -12.50
N ALA A 512 7.95 11.70 -13.30
CA ALA A 512 8.67 12.89 -12.81
C ALA A 512 7.71 13.95 -12.23
N GLY A 513 6.55 14.17 -12.86
CA GLY A 513 5.51 15.06 -12.36
C GLY A 513 4.91 14.61 -11.02
N ALA A 514 4.62 13.32 -10.88
CA ALA A 514 4.10 12.74 -9.62
C ALA A 514 5.11 12.86 -8.47
N ALA A 515 6.42 12.71 -8.75
CA ALA A 515 7.48 12.91 -7.76
C ALA A 515 7.63 14.38 -7.34
N GLY A 516 7.51 15.32 -8.28
CA GLY A 516 7.57 16.76 -7.99
C GLY A 516 6.38 17.27 -7.16
N ALA A 517 5.19 16.71 -7.36
CA ALA A 517 4.01 17.07 -6.57
C ALA A 517 4.04 16.47 -5.14
N ALA A 518 4.69 15.33 -4.92
CA ALA A 518 4.91 14.78 -3.58
C ALA A 518 5.92 15.61 -2.74
N ALA A 519 6.85 16.32 -3.40
CA ALA A 519 7.83 17.17 -2.72
C ALA A 519 7.22 18.51 -2.20
N THR A 520 6.10 18.96 -2.77
CA THR A 520 5.43 20.19 -2.36
C THR A 520 4.46 19.99 -1.18
N GLU A 521 4.04 18.75 -0.89
CA GLU A 521 3.21 18.40 0.29
C GLU A 521 4.02 18.35 1.61
N ASN A 522 5.35 18.20 1.57
CA ASN A 522 6.20 18.04 2.77
C ASN A 522 6.85 19.34 3.27
N GLY A 523 6.31 20.50 2.88
CA GLY A 523 6.82 21.83 3.18
C GLY A 523 6.24 22.49 4.43
N ASP A 524 5.94 21.75 5.51
CA ASP A 524 5.76 22.36 6.84
C ASP A 524 6.29 21.43 7.94
N GLY A 525 7.03 22.01 8.89
CA GLY A 525 8.09 21.33 9.65
C GLY A 525 7.65 20.35 10.74
N GLY A 526 8.29 19.17 10.75
CA GLY A 526 8.26 18.22 11.87
C GLY A 526 9.11 16.97 11.60
N VAL A 527 10.33 16.96 12.14
CA VAL A 527 11.33 15.89 12.09
C VAL A 527 10.75 14.49 12.32
N ILE A 528 10.89 13.57 11.34
CA ILE A 528 11.16 12.15 11.62
C ILE A 528 12.18 11.62 10.59
N SER A 529 13.44 11.69 10.99
CA SER A 529 14.54 10.90 10.44
C SER A 529 14.60 9.53 11.11
N GLY A 530 14.77 8.48 10.30
CA GLY A 530 15.25 7.15 10.68
C GLY A 530 14.15 6.08 10.78
N ALA A 531 14.28 4.87 10.25
CA ALA A 531 15.31 4.26 9.42
C ALA A 531 14.69 2.99 8.81
N SER A 532 14.87 2.78 7.51
CA SER A 532 14.86 1.47 6.89
C SER A 532 16.21 0.79 7.16
N GLY A 533 16.17 -0.41 7.75
CA GLY A 533 17.39 -1.12 8.16
C GLY A 533 17.17 -2.53 8.72
N THR A 534 16.87 -3.45 7.78
CA THR A 534 17.34 -4.86 7.68
C THR A 534 17.03 -5.91 8.78
N GLY A 535 16.55 -7.10 8.34
CA GLY A 535 16.75 -8.33 9.10
C GLY A 535 15.81 -9.52 8.83
N SER A 536 15.74 -10.04 7.60
CA SER A 536 15.08 -11.32 7.21
C SER A 536 15.58 -12.55 7.97
N ASN A 537 14.68 -13.54 8.20
CA ASN A 537 14.82 -14.98 7.92
C ASN A 537 13.66 -15.76 8.58
N GLY A 538 13.10 -16.85 8.03
CA GLY A 538 13.31 -17.62 6.80
C GLY A 538 12.01 -18.38 6.51
N ASN A 539 11.90 -19.42 5.70
CA ASN A 539 12.74 -20.13 4.74
C ASN A 539 11.73 -21.06 4.03
N SER A 540 11.62 -21.01 2.71
CA SER A 540 11.01 -22.10 1.92
C SER A 540 11.58 -22.04 0.51
N ASN A 541 12.43 -23.04 0.30
CA ASN A 541 13.21 -23.38 -0.87
C ASN A 541 12.35 -23.55 -2.14
N SER A 542 12.66 -22.82 -3.20
CA SER A 542 12.47 -23.34 -4.57
C SER A 542 13.51 -22.70 -5.50
N ASN A 543 14.19 -23.61 -6.18
CA ASN A 543 15.39 -23.41 -6.96
C ASN A 543 15.00 -22.94 -8.37
N SER A 544 15.43 -21.75 -8.80
CA SER A 544 15.54 -21.43 -10.22
C SER A 544 16.72 -20.49 -10.49
N ASN A 545 17.57 -20.99 -11.38
CA ASN A 545 18.89 -20.53 -11.74
C ASN A 545 18.81 -19.15 -12.43
N SER A 546 19.39 -18.10 -11.85
CA SER A 546 19.65 -16.82 -12.51
C SER A 546 21.16 -16.63 -12.61
N ASN A 547 21.66 -16.58 -13.84
CA ASN A 547 23.04 -16.25 -14.13
C ASN A 547 23.16 -14.73 -14.27
N GLY A 548 24.08 -14.14 -13.52
CA GLY A 548 24.17 -12.70 -13.28
C GLY A 548 24.78 -11.86 -14.41
N GLY A 549 24.59 -10.56 -14.27
CA GLY A 549 25.22 -9.54 -15.11
C GLY A 549 25.06 -8.13 -14.53
N GLY A 550 25.99 -7.74 -13.65
CA GLY A 550 26.62 -6.42 -13.59
C GLY A 550 25.78 -5.16 -13.42
N VAL A 551 25.86 -4.58 -12.22
CA VAL A 551 25.50 -3.20 -11.88
C VAL A 551 26.38 -2.21 -12.66
N GLY A 552 25.77 -1.28 -13.41
CA GLY A 552 26.39 -0.14 -14.08
C GLY A 552 25.75 1.16 -13.58
N GLY A 553 26.58 2.17 -13.35
CA GLY A 553 26.30 3.35 -12.54
C GLY A 553 25.31 4.37 -13.13
N VAL A 554 24.91 5.27 -12.25
CA VAL A 554 24.09 6.46 -12.48
C VAL A 554 24.67 7.28 -13.63
N GLY A 555 24.01 7.22 -14.79
CA GLY A 555 24.27 8.08 -15.96
C GLY A 555 23.05 8.94 -16.22
N ALA A 556 23.27 10.24 -16.39
CA ALA A 556 22.26 11.23 -16.76
C ALA A 556 21.48 10.76 -18.01
N ALA A 557 20.15 10.80 -17.94
CA ALA A 557 19.30 10.46 -19.07
C ALA A 557 19.43 11.53 -20.16
N GLU A 558 20.23 11.22 -21.19
CA GLU A 558 20.17 11.89 -22.49
C GLU A 558 18.82 11.58 -23.16
N GLY A 559 18.27 12.59 -23.84
CA GLY A 559 16.97 12.55 -24.49
C GLY A 559 16.87 11.48 -25.57
N GLY A 560 16.24 10.36 -25.23
CA GLY A 560 15.65 9.44 -26.21
C GLY A 560 14.28 9.97 -26.62
N ALA A 561 14.03 10.07 -27.93
CA ALA A 561 12.72 10.40 -28.48
C ALA A 561 11.65 9.45 -27.91
N VAL A 562 10.55 10.03 -27.40
CA VAL A 562 9.36 9.28 -26.97
C VAL A 562 8.84 8.49 -28.17
N SER A 563 8.59 7.18 -28.01
CA SER A 563 8.03 6.38 -29.10
C SER A 563 6.61 6.88 -29.42
N ALA A 564 6.19 6.82 -30.69
CA ALA A 564 4.84 7.26 -31.07
C ALA A 564 3.73 6.54 -30.27
N GLU A 565 3.96 5.28 -29.88
CA GLU A 565 3.04 4.49 -29.04
C GLU A 565 2.96 4.98 -27.59
N ASP A 566 4.05 5.53 -27.05
CA ASP A 566 4.07 6.15 -25.72
C ASP A 566 3.40 7.53 -25.76
N GLU A 567 3.47 8.24 -26.88
CA GLU A 567 2.80 9.53 -27.08
C GLU A 567 1.27 9.38 -27.14
N ASP A 568 0.76 8.37 -27.86
CA ASP A 568 -0.69 8.06 -27.89
C ASP A 568 -1.22 7.66 -26.51
N THR A 569 -0.43 6.90 -25.76
CA THR A 569 -0.76 6.52 -24.37
C THR A 569 -0.84 7.75 -23.46
N ALA A 570 0.13 8.65 -23.58
CA ALA A 570 0.17 9.89 -22.79
C ALA A 570 -1.00 10.83 -23.14
N LEU A 571 -1.35 10.94 -24.43
CA LEU A 571 -2.51 11.71 -24.89
C LEU A 571 -3.82 11.17 -24.31
N PHE A 572 -4.01 9.85 -24.34
CA PHE A 572 -5.20 9.20 -23.78
C PHE A 572 -5.31 9.43 -22.27
N CYS A 573 -4.22 9.28 -21.52
CA CYS A 573 -4.20 9.57 -20.09
C CYS A 573 -4.48 11.04 -19.78
N LEU A 574 -3.96 11.96 -20.59
CA LEU A 574 -4.19 13.40 -20.43
C LEU A 574 -5.66 13.77 -20.63
N ASP A 575 -6.32 13.22 -21.65
CA ASP A 575 -7.74 13.46 -21.90
C ASP A 575 -8.61 13.01 -20.72
N ILE A 576 -8.35 11.82 -20.17
CA ILE A 576 -9.05 11.31 -18.97
C ILE A 576 -8.76 12.19 -17.76
N LEU A 577 -7.50 12.58 -17.56
CA LEU A 577 -7.08 13.41 -16.43
C LEU A 577 -7.81 14.76 -16.43
N VAL A 578 -7.94 15.40 -17.58
CA VAL A 578 -8.69 16.66 -17.71
C VAL A 578 -10.18 16.43 -17.50
N ALA A 579 -10.76 15.38 -18.07
CA ALA A 579 -12.17 15.06 -17.87
C ALA A 579 -12.49 14.84 -16.38
N VAL A 580 -11.68 14.07 -15.66
CA VAL A 580 -11.79 13.88 -14.21
C VAL A 580 -11.65 15.21 -13.47
N THR A 581 -10.68 16.04 -13.85
CA THR A 581 -10.44 17.34 -13.21
C THR A 581 -11.65 18.28 -13.36
N LEU A 582 -12.22 18.38 -14.56
CA LEU A 582 -13.38 19.23 -14.85
C LEU A 582 -14.69 18.70 -14.27
N ARG A 583 -14.83 17.38 -14.09
CA ARG A 583 -15.97 16.77 -13.38
C ARG A 583 -15.92 17.03 -11.86
N ASN A 584 -14.76 17.37 -11.32
CA ASN A 584 -14.50 17.53 -9.89
C ASN A 584 -14.25 18.99 -9.48
N ARG A 585 -15.01 19.94 -10.05
CA ARG A 585 -14.82 21.40 -9.86
C ARG A 585 -14.80 21.84 -8.40
N ASP A 586 -15.60 21.21 -7.54
CA ASP A 586 -15.70 21.59 -6.12
C ASP A 586 -14.42 21.26 -5.32
N ARG A 587 -13.69 20.23 -5.76
CA ARG A 587 -12.51 19.64 -5.09
C ARG A 587 -11.21 19.87 -5.86
N ILE A 588 -11.22 20.84 -6.77
CA ILE A 588 -10.13 21.12 -7.69
C ILE A 588 -8.79 21.40 -6.99
N HIS A 589 -8.80 21.97 -5.78
CA HIS A 589 -7.60 22.22 -4.99
C HIS A 589 -6.78 20.95 -4.69
N LEU A 590 -7.43 19.78 -4.62
CA LEU A 590 -6.75 18.49 -4.44
C LEU A 590 -6.08 18.01 -5.72
N LEU A 591 -6.64 18.34 -6.88
CA LEU A 591 -6.24 17.77 -8.17
C LEU A 591 -5.27 18.68 -8.94
N LEU A 592 -5.49 20.00 -8.86
CA LEU A 592 -4.78 21.00 -9.64
C LEU A 592 -3.25 20.94 -9.47
N PRO A 593 -2.68 20.73 -8.26
CA PRO A 593 -1.22 20.62 -8.11
C PRO A 593 -0.62 19.45 -8.88
N GLN A 594 -1.29 18.30 -8.87
CA GLN A 594 -0.84 17.08 -9.57
C GLN A 594 -0.96 17.25 -11.10
N VAL A 595 -2.10 17.77 -11.56
CA VAL A 595 -2.36 18.03 -12.98
C VAL A 595 -1.37 19.06 -13.53
N TYR A 596 -1.16 20.16 -12.80
CA TYR A 596 -0.22 21.20 -13.17
C TYR A 596 1.23 20.69 -13.18
N GLY A 597 1.62 19.90 -12.18
CA GLY A 597 2.96 19.28 -12.12
C GLY A 597 3.23 18.37 -13.32
N TYR A 598 2.22 17.62 -13.77
CA TYR A 598 2.33 16.79 -14.97
C TYR A 598 2.44 17.64 -16.24
N LEU A 599 1.54 18.59 -16.45
CA LEU A 599 1.54 19.50 -17.61
C LEU A 599 2.84 20.29 -17.72
N ARG A 600 3.38 20.76 -16.58
CA ARG A 600 4.67 21.43 -16.52
C ARG A 600 5.81 20.56 -17.02
N THR A 601 5.85 19.29 -16.60
CA THR A 601 6.90 18.35 -17.01
C THR A 601 6.86 18.11 -18.53
N ILE A 602 5.66 17.94 -19.11
CA ILE A 602 5.49 17.80 -20.56
C ILE A 602 6.08 19.04 -21.27
N VAL A 603 5.62 20.24 -20.89
CA VAL A 603 6.02 21.50 -21.53
C VAL A 603 7.52 21.76 -21.42
N GLN A 604 8.14 21.48 -20.26
CA GLN A 604 9.57 21.69 -20.05
C GLN A 604 10.45 20.69 -20.80
N SER A 605 9.95 19.47 -21.04
CA SER A 605 10.67 18.44 -21.79
C SER A 605 10.59 18.59 -23.31
N ALA A 606 9.68 19.43 -23.81
CA ALA A 606 9.39 19.59 -25.23
C ALA A 606 10.49 20.35 -25.98
N GLN A 607 11.17 19.67 -26.91
CA GLN A 607 12.13 20.30 -27.83
C GLN A 607 11.54 20.57 -29.23
N VAL A 608 10.52 19.81 -29.63
CA VAL A 608 9.88 19.84 -30.95
C VAL A 608 8.36 20.00 -30.75
N PRO A 609 7.63 20.68 -31.64
CA PRO A 609 6.17 20.71 -31.57
C PRO A 609 5.61 19.31 -31.84
N THR A 610 5.06 18.69 -30.79
CA THR A 610 4.38 17.39 -30.86
C THR A 610 2.91 17.54 -30.41
N PRO A 611 2.00 16.64 -30.83
CA PRO A 611 0.59 16.72 -30.45
C PRO A 611 0.37 16.64 -28.94
N LEU A 612 1.24 15.95 -28.19
CA LEU A 612 1.17 15.91 -26.72
C LEU A 612 1.42 17.29 -26.08
N VAL A 613 2.39 18.03 -26.59
CA VAL A 613 2.74 19.38 -26.09
C VAL A 613 1.64 20.37 -26.46
N GLU A 614 1.13 20.27 -27.70
CA GLU A 614 -0.02 21.03 -28.16
C GLU A 614 -1.21 20.82 -27.21
N ARG A 615 -1.56 19.56 -26.95
CA ARG A 615 -2.66 19.20 -26.06
C ARG A 615 -2.44 19.74 -24.65
N ALA A 616 -1.24 19.57 -24.09
CA ALA A 616 -0.91 20.06 -22.75
C ALA A 616 -1.13 21.57 -22.60
N ILE A 617 -0.67 22.39 -23.56
CA ILE A 617 -0.83 23.86 -23.52
C ILE A 617 -2.31 24.24 -23.56
N PHE A 618 -3.08 23.66 -24.48
CA PHE A 618 -4.46 24.04 -24.69
C PHE A 618 -5.40 23.50 -23.60
N GLU A 619 -5.08 22.39 -22.95
CA GLU A 619 -5.85 21.92 -21.80
C GLU A 619 -5.64 22.79 -20.55
N VAL A 620 -4.46 23.41 -20.35
CA VAL A 620 -4.31 24.44 -19.29
C VAL A 620 -5.24 25.62 -19.55
N LEU A 621 -5.29 26.13 -20.80
CA LEU A 621 -6.20 27.21 -21.20
C LEU A 621 -7.67 26.82 -21.02
N ARG A 622 -8.02 25.58 -21.34
CA ARG A 622 -9.38 25.05 -21.18
C ARG A 622 -9.78 24.97 -19.70
N ILE A 623 -8.89 24.45 -18.85
CA ILE A 623 -9.09 24.37 -17.40
C ILE A 623 -9.29 25.78 -16.83
N ALA A 624 -8.46 26.75 -17.22
CA ALA A 624 -8.61 28.14 -16.82
C ALA A 624 -9.98 28.71 -17.26
N ARG A 625 -10.36 28.53 -18.53
CA ARG A 625 -11.64 29.01 -19.08
C ARG A 625 -12.84 28.41 -18.36
N ALA A 626 -12.80 27.13 -18.04
CA ALA A 626 -13.92 26.42 -17.41
C ALA A 626 -14.10 26.77 -15.93
N LEU A 627 -13.01 27.07 -15.22
CA LEU A 627 -13.01 27.22 -13.76
C LEU A 627 -13.03 28.68 -13.30
N LEU A 628 -12.46 29.62 -14.06
CA LEU A 628 -12.43 31.05 -13.71
C LEU A 628 -13.82 31.63 -13.41
N PRO A 629 -14.88 31.36 -14.21
CA PRO A 629 -16.22 31.87 -13.92
C PRO A 629 -16.88 31.22 -12.69
N TYR A 630 -16.44 30.03 -12.28
CA TYR A 630 -17.07 29.23 -11.24
C TYR A 630 -16.39 29.38 -9.86
N LYS A 631 -15.06 29.57 -9.83
CA LYS A 631 -14.25 29.64 -8.61
C LYS A 631 -13.28 30.83 -8.67
N PRO A 632 -13.73 32.06 -8.35
CA PRO A 632 -12.88 33.24 -8.39
C PRO A 632 -11.71 33.19 -7.38
N GLU A 633 -11.85 32.42 -6.30
CA GLU A 633 -10.80 32.21 -5.28
C GLU A 633 -9.54 31.54 -5.83
N LEU A 634 -9.69 30.71 -6.87
CA LEU A 634 -8.59 30.01 -7.54
C LEU A 634 -8.09 30.76 -8.78
N GLY A 635 -8.65 31.95 -9.06
CA GLY A 635 -8.36 32.70 -10.28
C GLY A 635 -6.87 33.01 -10.42
N GLU A 636 -6.21 33.43 -9.35
CA GLU A 636 -4.77 33.73 -9.38
C GLU A 636 -3.93 32.48 -9.65
N ASP A 637 -4.21 31.35 -8.99
CA ASP A 637 -3.47 30.09 -9.20
C ASP A 637 -3.65 29.54 -10.62
N LEU A 638 -4.87 29.64 -11.16
CA LEU A 638 -5.20 29.24 -12.53
C LEU A 638 -4.51 30.16 -13.55
N LEU A 639 -4.45 31.46 -13.31
CA LEU A 639 -3.76 32.40 -14.20
C LEU A 639 -2.24 32.27 -14.10
N ASP A 640 -1.70 32.01 -12.91
CA ASP A 640 -0.29 31.68 -12.72
C ASP A 640 0.07 30.38 -13.47
N SER A 641 -0.86 29.43 -13.60
CA SER A 641 -0.64 28.22 -14.38
C SER A 641 -0.41 28.49 -15.88
N LEU A 642 -0.94 29.59 -16.42
CA LEU A 642 -0.70 30.01 -17.82
C LEU A 642 0.75 30.42 -18.07
N ARG A 643 1.53 30.71 -17.02
CA ARG A 643 2.97 31.01 -17.15
C ARG A 643 3.78 29.85 -17.72
N LEU A 644 3.24 28.63 -17.71
CA LEU A 644 3.85 27.50 -18.42
C LEU A 644 4.14 27.80 -19.89
N MET A 645 3.34 28.65 -20.54
CA MET A 645 3.58 29.04 -21.94
C MET A 645 4.89 29.81 -22.12
N PHE A 646 5.39 30.51 -21.10
CA PHE A 646 6.70 31.16 -21.16
C PHE A 646 7.86 30.17 -21.00
N ALA A 647 7.60 28.95 -20.55
CA ALA A 647 8.61 27.90 -20.42
C ALA A 647 8.81 27.10 -21.72
N LEU A 648 8.07 27.43 -22.79
CA LEU A 648 8.21 26.80 -24.10
C LEU A 648 9.54 27.17 -24.76
N GLN A 649 10.17 26.19 -25.43
CA GLN A 649 11.29 26.44 -26.34
C GLN A 649 10.84 27.36 -27.49
N PRO A 650 11.70 28.26 -28.01
CA PRO A 650 11.31 29.23 -29.05
C PRO A 650 10.66 28.59 -30.28
N ALA A 651 11.22 27.48 -30.79
CA ALA A 651 10.69 26.79 -31.97
C ALA A 651 9.27 26.22 -31.75
N VAL A 652 8.97 25.78 -30.52
CA VAL A 652 7.65 25.25 -30.15
C VAL A 652 6.66 26.39 -29.91
N ALA A 653 7.13 27.47 -29.27
CA ALA A 653 6.33 28.67 -29.05
C ALA A 653 5.89 29.28 -30.39
N ASP A 654 6.80 29.45 -31.33
CA ASP A 654 6.52 30.01 -32.66
C ASP A 654 5.46 29.20 -33.43
N ALA A 655 5.47 27.87 -33.29
CA ALA A 655 4.50 26.99 -33.96
C ALA A 655 3.07 27.13 -33.40
N PHE A 656 2.91 27.42 -32.12
CA PHE A 656 1.59 27.45 -31.45
C PHE A 656 1.10 28.85 -31.08
N ILE A 657 1.93 29.90 -31.23
CA ILE A 657 1.64 31.26 -30.75
C ILE A 657 0.35 31.86 -31.33
N GLU A 658 0.04 31.60 -32.59
CA GLU A 658 -1.20 32.08 -33.24
C GLU A 658 -2.44 31.53 -32.53
N ARG A 659 -2.44 30.22 -32.27
CA ARG A 659 -3.56 29.57 -31.60
C ARG A 659 -3.61 29.90 -30.11
N ILE A 660 -2.46 30.03 -29.46
CA ILE A 660 -2.38 30.53 -28.07
C ILE A 660 -3.04 31.91 -28.00
N ALA A 661 -2.72 32.83 -28.90
CA ALA A 661 -3.31 34.17 -28.94
C ALA A 661 -4.84 34.13 -29.17
N ARG A 662 -5.30 33.26 -30.08
CA ARG A 662 -6.73 33.06 -30.34
C ARG A 662 -7.49 32.54 -29.12
N GLU A 663 -6.97 31.50 -28.47
CA GLU A 663 -7.61 30.92 -27.29
C GLU A 663 -7.51 31.82 -26.06
N LEU A 664 -6.43 32.61 -25.96
CA LEU A 664 -6.31 33.66 -24.95
C LEU A 664 -7.34 34.79 -25.16
N CYS A 665 -7.60 35.18 -26.42
CA CYS A 665 -8.67 36.12 -26.75
C CYS A 665 -10.05 35.57 -26.35
N VAL A 666 -10.31 34.28 -26.60
CA VAL A 666 -11.54 33.61 -26.15
C VAL A 666 -11.63 33.57 -24.62
N LEU A 667 -10.53 33.30 -23.93
CA LEU A 667 -10.47 33.32 -22.48
C LEU A 667 -10.81 34.70 -21.93
N VAL A 668 -10.18 35.76 -22.46
CA VAL A 668 -10.44 37.15 -22.07
C VAL A 668 -11.91 37.50 -22.30
N ARG A 669 -12.46 37.19 -23.49
CA ARG A 669 -13.88 37.45 -23.79
C ARG A 669 -14.84 36.75 -22.81
N ALA A 670 -14.50 35.56 -22.34
CA ALA A 670 -15.36 34.77 -21.47
C ALA A 670 -15.18 35.09 -19.97
N ALA A 671 -13.97 35.51 -19.57
CA ALA A 671 -13.56 35.52 -18.18
C ALA A 671 -13.02 36.87 -17.68
N ALA A 672 -12.93 37.92 -18.50
CA ALA A 672 -12.33 39.20 -18.11
C ALA A 672 -12.97 39.81 -16.85
N GLY A 673 -14.30 39.82 -16.73
CA GLY A 673 -15.00 40.28 -15.52
C GLY A 673 -14.74 39.47 -14.23
N PHE A 674 -14.10 38.30 -14.31
CA PHE A 674 -13.75 37.46 -13.15
C PHE A 674 -12.29 37.63 -12.71
N ILE A 675 -11.45 38.32 -13.50
CA ILE A 675 -10.03 38.49 -13.22
C ILE A 675 -9.83 39.78 -12.41
N LYS A 676 -9.64 39.62 -11.09
CA LYS A 676 -9.52 40.76 -10.17
C LYS A 676 -8.08 41.10 -9.77
N GLY A 677 -7.13 40.18 -9.90
CA GLY A 677 -5.76 40.39 -9.43
C GLY A 677 -4.81 40.91 -10.52
N ALA A 678 -3.89 41.78 -10.08
CA ALA A 678 -2.91 42.42 -10.94
C ALA A 678 -1.90 41.43 -11.54
N LYS A 679 -1.58 40.33 -10.86
CA LYS A 679 -0.65 39.31 -11.36
C LYS A 679 -1.25 38.46 -12.48
N GLY A 680 -2.55 38.17 -12.39
CA GLY A 680 -3.31 37.51 -13.45
C GLY A 680 -3.30 38.33 -14.74
N TRP A 681 -3.65 39.62 -14.64
CA TRP A 681 -3.58 40.56 -15.77
C TRP A 681 -2.16 40.74 -16.31
N ASP A 682 -1.15 40.84 -15.46
CA ASP A 682 0.26 40.90 -15.88
C ASP A 682 0.66 39.69 -16.74
N THR A 683 0.22 38.48 -16.34
CA THR A 683 0.49 37.25 -17.08
C THR A 683 -0.18 37.26 -18.46
N ILE A 684 -1.47 37.64 -18.53
CA ILE A 684 -2.23 37.72 -19.79
C ILE A 684 -1.62 38.78 -20.71
N CYS A 685 -1.35 39.98 -20.21
CA CYS A 685 -0.76 41.07 -21.00
C CYS A 685 0.63 40.69 -21.53
N LYS A 686 1.45 40.00 -20.74
CA LYS A 686 2.76 39.50 -21.21
C LYS A 686 2.62 38.46 -22.32
N LEU A 687 1.63 37.55 -22.25
CA LEU A 687 1.37 36.58 -23.30
C LEU A 687 0.86 37.27 -24.58
N LEU A 688 -0.04 38.26 -24.45
CA LEU A 688 -0.52 39.06 -25.57
C LEU A 688 0.62 39.87 -26.21
N MET A 689 1.49 40.49 -25.42
CA MET A 689 2.68 41.18 -25.92
C MET A 689 3.66 40.25 -26.63
N ALA A 690 3.83 39.01 -26.14
CA ALA A 690 4.64 38.01 -26.82
C ALA A 690 4.04 37.63 -28.18
N SER A 691 2.71 37.46 -28.25
CA SER A 691 2.00 37.17 -29.50
C SER A 691 2.02 38.32 -30.52
N ALA A 692 2.10 39.57 -30.06
CA ALA A 692 2.13 40.75 -30.93
C ALA A 692 3.38 40.83 -31.83
N ARG A 693 4.44 40.05 -31.51
CA ARG A 693 5.65 39.95 -32.34
C ARG A 693 5.46 39.09 -33.59
N HIS A 694 4.39 38.29 -33.65
CA HIS A 694 4.07 37.44 -34.80
C HIS A 694 2.94 38.02 -35.65
N PRO A 695 3.11 38.15 -36.97
CA PRO A 695 2.13 38.80 -37.85
C PRO A 695 0.76 38.09 -37.85
N ASP A 696 0.74 36.75 -37.80
CA ASP A 696 -0.49 35.96 -37.81
C ASP A 696 -1.25 35.98 -36.46
N ALA A 697 -0.51 36.16 -35.35
CA ALA A 697 -1.07 36.19 -34.00
C ALA A 697 -1.49 37.61 -33.56
N ALA A 698 -0.88 38.65 -34.12
CA ALA A 698 -1.09 40.05 -33.73
C ALA A 698 -2.55 40.51 -33.86
N GLY A 699 -3.28 40.02 -34.87
CA GLY A 699 -4.70 40.36 -35.06
C GLY A 699 -5.57 39.93 -33.87
N HIS A 700 -5.39 38.68 -33.42
CA HIS A 700 -6.11 38.13 -32.27
C HIS A 700 -5.67 38.82 -30.96
N GLY A 701 -4.38 39.16 -30.84
CA GLY A 701 -3.86 39.88 -29.69
C GLY A 701 -4.44 41.31 -29.56
N PHE A 702 -4.59 42.02 -30.68
CA PHE A 702 -5.20 43.34 -30.70
C PHE A 702 -6.70 43.30 -30.38
N GLU A 703 -7.42 42.28 -30.86
CA GLU A 703 -8.82 42.04 -30.51
C GLU A 703 -9.00 41.75 -29.01
N ALA A 704 -8.11 40.97 -28.40
CA ALA A 704 -8.16 40.73 -26.96
C ALA A 704 -7.94 42.03 -26.16
N LEU A 705 -6.96 42.86 -26.57
CA LEU A 705 -6.69 44.15 -25.93
C LEU A 705 -7.85 45.14 -26.08
N SER A 706 -8.52 45.16 -27.24
CA SER A 706 -9.67 46.04 -27.45
C SER A 706 -10.86 45.64 -26.56
N LEU A 707 -11.07 44.34 -26.32
CA LEU A 707 -12.09 43.85 -25.39
C LEU A 707 -11.80 44.26 -23.94
N ILE A 708 -10.54 44.14 -23.51
CA ILE A 708 -10.12 44.55 -22.16
C ILE A 708 -10.38 46.06 -21.94
N LEU A 709 -10.03 46.88 -22.94
CA LEU A 709 -10.27 48.33 -22.88
C LEU A 709 -11.76 48.66 -22.92
N ALA A 710 -12.56 47.94 -23.68
CA ALA A 710 -14.01 48.15 -23.76
C ALA A 710 -14.71 47.83 -22.42
N GLU A 711 -14.40 46.72 -21.75
CA GLU A 711 -14.99 46.41 -20.44
C GLU A 711 -14.58 47.39 -19.34
N SER A 712 -13.34 47.90 -19.37
CA SER A 712 -12.89 48.94 -18.44
C SER A 712 -13.68 50.26 -18.58
N SER A 713 -14.23 50.52 -19.77
CA SER A 713 -15.05 51.70 -20.03
C SER A 713 -16.52 51.53 -19.59
N SER A 714 -17.03 50.29 -19.49
CA SER A 714 -18.40 50.03 -19.05
C SER A 714 -18.58 50.05 -17.52
N GLU A 715 -17.57 49.66 -16.74
CA GLU A 715 -17.62 49.78 -15.27
C GLU A 715 -17.56 51.26 -14.79
N GLY A 716 -17.06 52.16 -15.64
CA GLY A 716 -17.00 53.60 -15.36
C GLY A 716 -18.36 54.32 -15.41
N ASP A 717 -19.38 53.76 -16.08
CA ASP A 717 -20.66 54.45 -16.32
C ASP A 717 -21.75 54.07 -15.30
N GLU A 718 -21.67 52.89 -14.68
CA GLU A 718 -22.58 52.52 -13.57
C GLU A 718 -22.26 53.24 -12.25
N GLY A 719 -21.01 53.70 -12.06
CA GLY A 719 -20.59 54.49 -10.91
C GLY A 719 -21.07 55.96 -10.95
N ALA A 720 -21.34 56.50 -12.14
CA ALA A 720 -21.75 57.89 -12.33
C ALA A 720 -23.27 58.10 -12.22
N ALA A 721 -24.08 57.06 -12.46
CA ALA A 721 -25.55 57.15 -12.43
C ALA A 721 -26.17 57.06 -11.01
N ARG A 722 -25.37 56.83 -9.96
CA ARG A 722 -25.85 56.66 -8.57
C ARG A 722 -25.46 57.79 -7.60
N GLY A 723 -24.95 58.91 -8.12
CA GLY A 723 -24.47 60.06 -7.33
C GLY A 723 -25.38 61.30 -7.34
N GLY A 724 -26.59 61.23 -7.89
CA GLY A 724 -27.49 62.38 -8.03
C GLY A 724 -28.82 62.19 -7.31
N GLY A 725 -28.87 62.41 -5.99
CA GLY A 725 -30.13 62.49 -5.25
C GLY A 725 -29.99 62.22 -3.76
N GLY A 726 -29.82 63.29 -2.98
CA GLY A 726 -29.83 63.20 -1.51
C GLY A 726 -29.29 64.45 -0.82
N GLU A 727 -29.97 65.58 -0.99
CA GLU A 727 -29.98 66.61 0.07
C GLU A 727 -30.75 66.07 1.28
N GLY A 728 -30.26 66.33 2.50
CA GLY A 728 -31.09 66.28 3.72
C GLY A 728 -30.44 65.69 4.97
N ASP A 729 -30.25 66.57 5.97
CA ASP A 729 -30.19 66.35 7.42
C ASP A 729 -28.89 65.89 8.12
N SER A 730 -28.17 66.92 8.60
CA SER A 730 -27.83 67.18 10.02
C SER A 730 -27.52 66.00 10.95
N SER A 731 -26.26 65.90 11.38
CA SER A 731 -25.75 66.00 12.77
C SER A 731 -24.28 65.60 12.82
#